data_AF-A0A7X2LRI3-F1
#
_entry.id   AF-A0A7X2LRI3-F1
#
_cell.length_a   1.000
_cell.length_b   1.000
_cell.length_c   1.000
_cell.angle_alpha   90.00
_cell.angle_beta   90.00
_cell.angle_gamma   90.00
#
_symmetry.space_group_name_H-M   'P 1'
#
loop_
_entity.id
_entity.type
_entity.pdbx_description
1 polymer ?
#
loop_
_entity_poly.entity_id
_entity_poly.type
_entity_poly.pdbx_seq_one_letter_code
_entity_poly.pdbx_strand_id
1 'polypeptide(L)'
;MRHPFHRLTAALAAWAVRARRYRNRPAGAPRQAGPLRIGPRIRLPRWPAALALLLACAGAAVIVSHAMRLTAIDDTAVGREDGSPYRNALPGAVIDVPAQPGAHVAAVSGGAVLALNGMQGQEPVRIGLCGQLRADGRLQVLRVGRRFDELAARGMPLHHPLLAADDVPAVRVDGAGLDAPLRLNWRGQEAAWVSDDASTAGQMRRHGWLAWRGGALHFERRAVATCPQAGELVVQLYRPAAPAAARCCMVMAFPEHGEAIAGWLPPGRHRIPAAEIAFARAQEDQLLFDALVAHGLLRVDAGGALDVAPRDLPAWVAAAPQDRAASTAPWEAAARNADAMRVLKRLYRQADGAYVLRQIAVYNSELQWLGWRVPAAGVNTATTPTAAVTKMADGWQLRADGAPLPVTGAMPGAAARLFSELPAGWAPWRRAAGWAQGASLSLVHPGGGGPLRVMVAGRIDAVRGARILARRDACTGNGCTAAGDVTEWLLEPDGGGDVALAVRPLAGSVAQGDARYRHIVIEQGKPAWRTLAERSTRHGALAARPDAAPQALPARQVRIADRNGVVLWSDGAATPEARAAGLSPMLGVAPEHASGVAGMLARIPGGGPQMAGLTLDLPLQARAQAIVDCVALRRGRWDGTACSGGAAPPPGRQAGLVLLDAHSGEILAAAGAGNAPAGAFNWAEVRDFDRANPARSPLRIPAWQHDGGVHRSPGSTFKVVSALGLELAARNDRQLDALLDGMAPSEINRMARGRGYDFGTAAPVYPVNGRAHITNYREQGLEHRAQDGKLGLRQALAYSQNTWFAWAAEWSDGTLLGLPEGGMPDVQALEPGALDAVRPVAAAARRLGFGAAMRLDGGLLPPDFRWSAYDALQSTPSHIDPVQTRHEVRQMAIGLRMQATPLQMAAVAAAIGEGAAAAPRLLASLNGRDARAPTPEPLDARLDRIRAGMKGVIDSGTAAGAFGGPALASVRRGLYGKTGTAPTGEDTATVWFTGWLEPGTLPGQQHRLAFAVFVSHSAASGGEHAAPVVAALLADGTVRARIAHGEAGANPGKEGNIAVYP
;
A
#
# COMPACT_ATOMS: atom_id res chain seq x y z
N MET A 1 17.70 -66.23 44.04
CA MET A 1 16.81 -65.12 43.62
C MET A 1 17.39 -64.45 42.38
N ARG A 2 16.58 -63.95 41.42
CA ARG A 2 17.04 -63.13 40.27
C ARG A 2 15.95 -62.10 39.92
N HIS A 3 16.33 -60.84 39.67
CA HIS A 3 15.39 -59.71 39.61
C HIS A 3 14.45 -59.71 38.39
N PRO A 4 13.19 -59.25 38.53
CA PRO A 4 12.25 -59.12 37.42
C PRO A 4 12.61 -58.01 36.40
N PHE A 5 13.40 -57.00 36.81
CA PHE A 5 13.79 -55.84 35.98
C PHE A 5 14.43 -56.22 34.63
N HIS A 6 15.26 -57.28 34.61
CA HIS A 6 15.93 -57.75 33.40
C HIS A 6 14.98 -58.31 32.32
N ARG A 7 13.78 -58.79 32.69
CA ARG A 7 12.79 -59.24 31.71
C ARG A 7 12.04 -58.08 31.07
N LEU A 8 11.84 -56.98 31.80
CA LEU A 8 11.15 -55.80 31.30
C LEU A 8 12.01 -55.04 30.27
N THR A 9 13.30 -54.86 30.55
CA THR A 9 14.24 -54.22 29.62
C THR A 9 14.44 -55.03 28.33
N ALA A 10 14.52 -56.36 28.43
CA ALA A 10 14.58 -57.25 27.26
C ALA A 10 13.31 -57.14 26.38
N ALA A 11 12.12 -57.08 27.00
CA ALA A 11 10.85 -56.93 26.26
C ALA A 11 10.75 -55.58 25.53
N LEU A 12 11.17 -54.48 26.18
CA LEU A 12 11.18 -53.14 25.59
C LEU A 12 12.21 -53.03 24.45
N ALA A 13 13.40 -53.63 24.60
CA ALA A 13 14.39 -53.70 23.53
C ALA A 13 13.86 -54.47 22.30
N ALA A 14 13.23 -55.63 22.51
CA ALA A 14 12.61 -56.42 21.45
C ALA A 14 11.50 -55.64 20.71
N TRP A 15 10.69 -54.87 21.45
CA TRP A 15 9.64 -54.03 20.87
C TRP A 15 10.22 -52.88 20.03
N ALA A 16 11.26 -52.19 20.52
CA ALA A 16 11.94 -51.12 19.79
C ALA A 16 12.60 -51.61 18.48
N VAL A 17 13.22 -52.80 18.49
CA VAL A 17 13.76 -53.43 17.26
C VAL A 17 12.65 -53.77 16.27
N ARG A 18 11.51 -54.29 16.75
CA ARG A 18 10.35 -54.62 15.90
C ARG A 18 9.70 -53.37 15.29
N ALA A 19 9.66 -52.25 16.03
CA ALA A 19 9.19 -50.96 15.55
C ALA A 19 10.10 -50.35 14.46
N ARG A 20 11.44 -50.46 14.61
CA ARG A 20 12.39 -50.02 13.57
C ARG A 20 12.21 -50.79 12.26
N ARG A 21 12.02 -52.12 12.32
CA ARG A 21 11.76 -52.95 11.11
C ARG A 21 10.44 -52.60 10.40
N TYR A 22 9.49 -51.96 11.07
CA TYR A 22 8.25 -51.49 10.44
C TYR A 22 8.37 -50.12 9.75
N ARG A 23 9.37 -49.29 10.11
CA ARG A 23 9.61 -47.98 9.48
C ARG A 23 10.47 -48.07 8.21
N ASN A 24 11.34 -49.07 8.10
CA ASN A 24 12.26 -49.23 6.97
C ASN A 24 11.70 -50.14 5.86
N ARG A 25 10.42 -49.98 5.49
CA ARG A 25 9.83 -50.62 4.30
C ARG A 25 9.71 -49.59 3.16
N PRO A 26 10.23 -49.87 1.95
CA PRO A 26 9.99 -49.02 0.79
C PRO A 26 8.49 -48.91 0.48
N ALA A 27 8.05 -47.75 -0.01
CA ALA A 27 6.71 -47.59 -0.57
C ALA A 27 6.65 -48.32 -1.93
N GLY A 28 5.73 -49.30 -2.08
CA GLY A 28 5.54 -50.02 -3.34
C GLY A 28 5.08 -51.48 -3.23
N ALA A 29 5.16 -52.12 -2.06
CA ALA A 29 4.74 -53.52 -1.91
C ALA A 29 3.21 -53.67 -1.76
N PRO A 30 2.54 -54.58 -2.50
CA PRO A 30 1.09 -54.77 -2.45
C PRO A 30 0.62 -55.40 -1.13
N ARG A 31 -0.58 -55.01 -0.67
CA ARG A 31 -1.22 -55.56 0.53
C ARG A 31 -1.99 -56.84 0.21
N GLN A 32 -1.44 -58.00 0.56
CA GLN A 32 -2.26 -59.20 0.78
C GLN A 32 -2.82 -59.21 2.21
N ALA A 33 -4.13 -59.44 2.34
CA ALA A 33 -4.81 -59.58 3.64
C ALA A 33 -4.89 -61.07 4.02
N GLY A 34 -4.18 -61.47 5.07
CA GLY A 34 -4.27 -62.79 5.68
C GLY A 34 -5.02 -62.75 7.02
N PRO A 35 -5.83 -63.77 7.37
CA PRO A 35 -6.61 -63.77 8.60
C PRO A 35 -5.75 -63.89 9.86
N LEU A 36 -5.99 -63.03 10.84
CA LEU A 36 -5.31 -63.05 12.14
C LEU A 36 -5.81 -64.21 13.01
N ARG A 37 -5.00 -65.26 13.16
CA ARG A 37 -5.22 -66.29 14.19
C ARG A 37 -5.09 -65.67 15.59
N ILE A 38 -6.16 -65.77 16.38
CA ILE A 38 -6.20 -65.25 17.76
C ILE A 38 -5.44 -66.20 18.69
N GLY A 39 -4.40 -65.69 19.35
CA GLY A 39 -3.65 -66.43 20.38
C GLY A 39 -4.37 -66.49 21.74
N PRO A 40 -3.92 -67.36 22.66
CA PRO A 40 -4.62 -67.60 23.93
C PRO A 40 -4.62 -66.38 24.86
N ARG A 41 -5.73 -66.22 25.60
CA ARG A 41 -5.96 -65.12 26.55
C ARG A 41 -5.04 -65.22 27.77
N ILE A 42 -3.90 -64.52 27.76
CA ILE A 42 -3.05 -64.34 28.94
C ILE A 42 -3.81 -63.51 29.98
N ARG A 43 -4.22 -64.12 31.09
CA ARG A 43 -4.78 -63.42 32.26
C ARG A 43 -3.67 -62.68 33.00
N LEU A 44 -3.41 -61.43 32.62
CA LEU A 44 -2.61 -60.52 33.46
C LEU A 44 -3.36 -60.24 34.79
N PRO A 45 -2.65 -60.21 35.94
CA PRO A 45 -3.27 -59.83 37.21
C PRO A 45 -3.72 -58.36 37.15
N ARG A 46 -4.75 -57.98 37.93
CA ARG A 46 -5.44 -56.68 37.78
C ARG A 46 -4.69 -55.46 38.34
N TRP A 47 -3.65 -55.64 39.16
CA TRP A 47 -2.99 -54.54 39.88
C TRP A 47 -2.22 -53.49 39.03
N PRO A 48 -1.54 -53.80 37.91
CA PRO A 48 -0.83 -52.78 37.13
C PRO A 48 -1.80 -51.87 36.34
N ALA A 49 -3.02 -52.34 36.05
CA ALA A 49 -4.07 -51.51 35.47
C ALA A 49 -4.59 -50.47 36.49
N ALA A 50 -4.77 -50.88 37.76
CA ALA A 50 -5.13 -49.96 38.84
C ALA A 50 -4.01 -48.93 39.11
N LEU A 51 -2.73 -49.35 39.08
CA LEU A 51 -1.59 -48.46 39.23
C LEU A 51 -1.49 -47.45 38.08
N ALA A 52 -1.72 -47.88 36.83
CA ALA A 52 -1.76 -46.98 35.67
C ALA A 52 -2.92 -45.97 35.77
N LEU A 53 -4.09 -46.39 36.26
CA LEU A 53 -5.23 -45.50 36.48
C LEU A 53 -4.93 -44.46 37.58
N LEU A 54 -4.34 -44.88 38.70
CA LEU A 54 -3.91 -43.98 39.78
C LEU A 54 -2.89 -42.93 39.29
N LEU A 55 -1.90 -43.34 38.49
CA LEU A 55 -0.92 -42.41 37.90
C LEU A 55 -1.58 -41.43 36.90
N ALA A 56 -2.56 -41.88 36.11
CA ALA A 56 -3.32 -41.01 35.23
C ALA A 56 -4.17 -39.99 36.00
N CYS A 57 -4.86 -40.42 37.07
CA CYS A 57 -5.63 -39.54 37.94
C CYS A 57 -4.75 -38.53 38.69
N ALA A 58 -3.57 -38.96 39.18
CA ALA A 58 -2.61 -38.06 39.81
C ALA A 58 -2.05 -37.01 38.82
N GLY A 59 -1.72 -37.43 37.59
CA GLY A 59 -1.32 -36.51 36.52
C GLY A 59 -2.40 -35.50 36.17
N ALA A 60 -3.66 -35.95 36.04
CA ALA A 60 -4.79 -35.07 35.80
C ALA A 60 -5.02 -34.08 36.96
N ALA A 61 -4.90 -34.52 38.21
CA ALA A 61 -5.03 -33.66 39.39
C ALA A 61 -3.92 -32.59 39.45
N VAL A 62 -2.68 -32.92 39.08
CA VAL A 62 -1.58 -31.95 38.97
C VAL A 62 -1.86 -30.93 37.86
N ILE A 63 -2.33 -31.38 36.68
CA ILE A 63 -2.67 -30.47 35.56
C ILE A 63 -3.81 -29.53 35.95
N VAL A 64 -4.89 -30.03 36.56
CA VAL A 64 -6.03 -29.22 37.01
C VAL A 64 -5.62 -28.25 38.12
N SER A 65 -4.84 -28.70 39.11
CA SER A 65 -4.31 -27.84 40.18
C SER A 65 -3.39 -26.74 39.62
N HIS A 66 -2.58 -27.04 38.61
CA HIS A 66 -1.73 -26.04 37.98
C HIS A 66 -2.54 -25.04 37.14
N ALA A 67 -3.56 -25.49 36.41
CA ALA A 67 -4.49 -24.64 35.67
C ALA A 67 -5.27 -23.71 36.62
N MET A 68 -5.82 -24.24 37.73
CA MET A 68 -6.51 -23.44 38.73
C MET A 68 -5.59 -22.43 39.42
N ARG A 69 -4.31 -22.75 39.65
CA ARG A 69 -3.32 -21.80 40.16
C ARG A 69 -2.92 -20.73 39.13
N LEU A 70 -3.06 -20.99 37.83
CA LEU A 70 -2.84 -20.00 36.78
C LEU A 70 -4.05 -19.05 36.66
N THR A 71 -5.28 -19.54 36.81
CA THR A 71 -6.49 -18.68 36.80
C THR A 71 -6.68 -17.90 38.10
N ALA A 72 -6.21 -18.40 39.25
CA ALA A 72 -6.37 -17.75 40.56
C ALA A 72 -5.38 -16.60 40.82
N ILE A 73 -4.60 -16.17 39.83
CA ILE A 73 -3.61 -15.07 39.95
C ILE A 73 -4.12 -13.74 39.37
N ASP A 74 -5.19 -13.73 38.58
CA ASP A 74 -5.49 -12.63 37.64
C ASP A 74 -6.63 -11.68 38.09
N ASP A 75 -7.24 -11.89 39.27
CA ASP A 75 -8.56 -11.30 39.61
C ASP A 75 -8.64 -10.51 40.95
N THR A 76 -7.51 -10.16 41.61
CA THR A 76 -7.51 -9.39 42.88
C THR A 76 -6.56 -8.18 42.93
N ALA A 77 -6.98 -7.09 42.26
CA ALA A 77 -6.80 -5.70 42.73
C ALA A 77 -5.40 -5.18 43.13
N VAL A 78 -4.43 -5.22 42.20
CA VAL A 78 -3.36 -4.19 42.09
C VAL A 78 -3.29 -3.72 40.63
N GLY A 79 -2.91 -2.47 40.38
CA GLY A 79 -2.90 -1.88 39.03
C GLY A 79 -2.00 -2.63 38.04
N ARG A 80 -2.41 -2.70 36.77
CA ARG A 80 -1.72 -3.49 35.73
C ARG A 80 -0.27 -3.05 35.56
N GLU A 81 0.66 -3.99 35.76
CA GLU A 81 2.08 -3.86 35.40
C GLU A 81 2.32 -4.32 33.94
N ASP A 82 1.71 -3.61 33.00
CA ASP A 82 1.90 -3.88 31.57
C ASP A 82 3.40 -3.78 31.19
N GLY A 83 3.82 -4.56 30.18
CA GLY A 83 5.18 -4.56 29.63
C GLY A 83 5.53 -3.31 28.82
N SER A 84 5.20 -2.15 29.37
CA SER A 84 4.86 -0.93 28.62
C SER A 84 6.08 -0.18 28.06
N PRO A 85 5.99 0.38 26.83
CA PRO A 85 7.10 1.11 26.21
C PRO A 85 7.53 2.36 26.97
N TYR A 86 6.70 2.89 27.88
CA TYR A 86 7.04 4.08 28.68
C TYR A 86 8.09 3.82 29.78
N ARG A 87 8.51 2.56 30.03
CA ARG A 87 9.46 2.21 31.12
C ARG A 87 10.73 3.07 31.12
N ASN A 88 11.25 3.42 29.94
CA ASN A 88 12.48 4.19 29.80
C ASN A 88 12.26 5.71 29.80
N ALA A 89 11.01 6.19 29.72
CA ALA A 89 10.67 7.61 29.73
C ALA A 89 10.10 8.05 31.10
N LEU A 90 9.22 7.24 31.68
CA LEU A 90 8.50 7.56 32.93
C LEU A 90 8.64 6.41 33.96
N PRO A 91 9.87 6.04 34.37
CA PRO A 91 10.09 4.93 35.30
C PRO A 91 9.40 5.17 36.65
N GLY A 92 8.64 4.19 37.14
CA GLY A 92 7.90 4.29 38.41
C GLY A 92 6.63 5.12 38.37
N ALA A 93 6.33 5.82 37.27
CA ALA A 93 5.17 6.70 37.15
C ALA A 93 3.83 5.95 37.18
N VAL A 94 2.76 6.67 37.52
CA VAL A 94 1.37 6.20 37.43
C VAL A 94 0.69 6.98 36.31
N ILE A 95 0.06 6.27 35.37
CA ILE A 95 -0.65 6.82 34.22
C ILE A 95 -2.12 6.47 34.37
N ASP A 96 -2.95 7.48 34.64
CA ASP A 96 -4.41 7.36 34.71
C ASP A 96 -5.01 7.67 33.33
N VAL A 97 -5.56 6.64 32.67
CA VAL A 97 -6.05 6.68 31.28
C VAL A 97 -7.59 6.82 31.28
N PRO A 98 -8.16 7.93 30.78
CA PRO A 98 -9.58 8.21 30.88
C PRO A 98 -10.43 7.29 29.99
N ALA A 99 -11.60 6.90 30.50
CA ALA A 99 -12.58 6.11 29.76
C ALA A 99 -13.52 6.96 28.87
N GLN A 100 -13.63 8.26 29.13
CA GLN A 100 -14.39 9.20 28.30
C GLN A 100 -13.63 9.54 27.01
N PRO A 101 -14.30 9.68 25.85
CA PRO A 101 -13.65 10.16 24.64
C PRO A 101 -13.19 11.62 24.78
N GLY A 102 -11.98 11.92 24.29
CA GLY A 102 -11.38 13.24 24.41
C GLY A 102 -9.85 13.23 24.33
N ALA A 103 -9.28 14.43 24.44
CA ALA A 103 -7.86 14.67 24.59
C ALA A 103 -7.58 15.21 26.00
N HIS A 104 -6.70 14.54 26.75
CA HIS A 104 -6.43 14.85 28.16
C HIS A 104 -4.92 14.92 28.39
N VAL A 105 -4.44 16.06 28.92
CA VAL A 105 -3.05 16.24 29.36
C VAL A 105 -3.00 16.14 30.88
N ALA A 106 -2.04 15.38 31.41
CA ALA A 106 -1.80 15.27 32.84
C ALA A 106 -0.29 15.29 33.15
N ALA A 107 0.09 15.98 34.24
CA ALA A 107 1.44 15.87 34.80
C ALA A 107 1.59 14.56 35.58
N VAL A 108 2.78 13.95 35.52
CA VAL A 108 3.13 12.69 36.18
C VAL A 108 4.56 12.77 36.73
N SER A 109 4.98 11.78 37.52
CA SER A 109 6.38 11.72 37.97
C SER A 109 7.33 11.57 36.78
N GLY A 110 8.27 12.51 36.61
CA GLY A 110 9.25 12.52 35.53
C GLY A 110 8.76 13.12 34.20
N GLY A 111 7.59 13.79 34.16
CA GLY A 111 7.13 14.49 32.96
C GLY A 111 5.61 14.66 32.86
N ALA A 112 5.09 14.52 31.64
CA ALA A 112 3.67 14.65 31.33
C ALA A 112 3.19 13.54 30.39
N VAL A 113 1.88 13.30 30.38
CA VAL A 113 1.21 12.39 29.44
C VAL A 113 0.07 13.08 28.71
N LEU A 114 -0.08 12.76 27.43
CA LEU A 114 -1.27 13.06 26.62
C LEU A 114 -2.01 11.75 26.34
N ALA A 115 -3.28 11.67 26.77
CA ALA A 115 -4.18 10.57 26.46
C ALA A 115 -5.20 11.03 25.39
N LEU A 116 -5.23 10.36 24.24
CA LEU A 116 -6.20 10.56 23.16
C LEU A 116 -7.12 9.33 23.09
N ASN A 117 -8.30 9.44 23.71
CA ASN A 117 -9.27 8.35 23.77
C ASN A 117 -10.42 8.61 22.79
N GLY A 118 -10.76 7.64 21.93
CA GLY A 118 -11.80 7.81 20.91
C GLY A 118 -11.54 8.95 19.90
N MET A 119 -10.30 9.44 19.77
CA MET A 119 -9.92 10.53 18.87
C MET A 119 -9.38 9.98 17.54
N GLN A 120 -9.76 10.62 16.44
CA GLN A 120 -9.28 10.35 15.09
C GLN A 120 -8.52 11.56 14.54
N GLY A 121 -7.29 11.32 14.07
CA GLY A 121 -6.51 12.32 13.34
C GLY A 121 -7.05 12.53 11.92
N GLN A 122 -7.15 13.79 11.52
CA GLN A 122 -7.42 14.22 10.14
C GLN A 122 -6.15 14.05 9.27
N GLU A 123 -6.23 14.40 7.99
CA GLU A 123 -5.06 14.40 7.10
C GLU A 123 -4.02 15.45 7.57
N PRO A 124 -2.73 15.10 7.71
CA PRO A 124 -1.71 16.01 8.22
C PRO A 124 -1.26 17.02 7.15
N VAL A 125 -1.52 18.31 7.40
CA VAL A 125 -1.12 19.43 6.54
C VAL A 125 0.40 19.66 6.67
N ARG A 126 1.07 19.99 5.56
CA ARG A 126 2.53 20.23 5.52
C ARG A 126 2.84 21.64 5.02
N ILE A 127 3.84 22.28 5.63
CA ILE A 127 4.25 23.64 5.32
C ILE A 127 5.79 23.72 5.28
N GLY A 128 6.36 24.08 4.14
CA GLY A 128 7.80 24.34 4.02
C GLY A 128 8.16 25.67 4.68
N LEU A 129 8.94 25.65 5.77
CA LEU A 129 9.21 26.85 6.56
C LEU A 129 10.19 27.84 5.88
N CYS A 130 10.87 27.43 4.81
CA CYS A 130 11.76 28.33 4.06
C CYS A 130 10.99 29.41 3.28
N GLY A 131 9.77 29.13 2.79
CA GLY A 131 8.89 30.17 2.22
C GLY A 131 8.36 31.15 3.27
N GLN A 132 8.35 30.75 4.54
CA GLN A 132 8.03 31.59 5.68
C GLN A 132 9.26 32.35 6.21
N LEU A 133 10.48 32.06 5.75
CA LEU A 133 11.71 32.65 6.29
C LEU A 133 11.97 34.03 5.69
N ARG A 134 12.10 35.04 6.56
CA ARG A 134 12.48 36.41 6.21
C ARG A 134 13.99 36.53 6.03
N ALA A 135 14.43 37.61 5.38
CA ALA A 135 15.84 37.96 5.25
C ALA A 135 16.58 38.20 6.60
N ASP A 136 15.86 38.42 7.70
CA ASP A 136 16.41 38.50 9.06
C ASP A 136 16.47 37.14 9.80
N GLY A 137 16.27 36.03 9.09
CA GLY A 137 16.32 34.67 9.64
C GLY A 137 15.14 34.30 10.54
N ARG A 138 14.12 35.17 10.66
CA ARG A 138 12.90 34.91 11.43
C ARG A 138 11.79 34.38 10.53
N LEU A 139 10.92 33.56 11.10
CA LEU A 139 9.70 33.12 10.42
C LEU A 139 8.66 34.25 10.42
N GLN A 140 7.98 34.43 9.30
CA GLN A 140 6.69 35.12 9.24
C GLN A 140 5.67 34.37 10.12
N VAL A 141 4.71 35.10 10.68
CA VAL A 141 3.76 34.54 11.66
C VAL A 141 2.71 33.69 10.95
N LEU A 142 2.91 32.37 11.00
CA LEU A 142 1.92 31.39 10.55
C LEU A 142 0.65 31.48 11.40
N ARG A 143 -0.51 31.26 10.77
CA ARG A 143 -1.84 31.32 11.40
C ARG A 143 -2.57 29.99 11.18
N VAL A 144 -3.09 29.42 12.25
CA VAL A 144 -3.82 28.14 12.26
C VAL A 144 -5.13 28.34 13.05
N GLY A 145 -6.22 27.72 12.61
CA GLY A 145 -7.51 27.83 13.30
C GLY A 145 -8.14 29.22 13.12
N ARG A 146 -8.41 29.60 11.86
CA ARG A 146 -9.11 30.86 11.52
C ARG A 146 -10.11 30.61 10.40
N ARG A 147 -11.25 31.31 10.43
CA ARG A 147 -12.14 31.41 9.27
C ARG A 147 -11.56 32.37 8.21
N PHE A 148 -11.97 32.20 6.96
CA PHE A 148 -11.42 32.95 5.83
C PHE A 148 -11.78 34.45 5.84
N ASP A 149 -12.99 34.79 6.26
CA ASP A 149 -13.48 36.18 6.39
C ASP A 149 -12.59 37.02 7.32
N GLU A 150 -12.16 36.46 8.45
CA GLU A 150 -11.23 37.10 9.40
C GLU A 150 -9.82 37.33 8.85
N LEU A 151 -9.45 36.64 7.77
CA LEU A 151 -8.17 36.81 7.09
C LEU A 151 -8.32 37.82 5.95
N ALA A 152 -9.34 37.66 5.10
CA ALA A 152 -9.67 38.56 4.00
C ALA A 152 -9.87 40.01 4.47
N ALA A 153 -10.61 40.21 5.58
CA ALA A 153 -10.88 41.53 6.17
C ALA A 153 -9.62 42.28 6.66
N ARG A 154 -8.44 41.64 6.69
CA ARG A 154 -7.17 42.27 7.12
C ARG A 154 -6.41 42.95 5.99
N GLY A 155 -6.73 42.66 4.71
CA GLY A 155 -6.10 43.27 3.53
C GLY A 155 -4.59 43.04 3.34
N MET A 156 -3.93 42.29 4.23
CA MET A 156 -2.49 42.00 4.17
C MET A 156 -2.22 40.66 3.47
N PRO A 157 -1.12 40.52 2.72
CA PRO A 157 -0.65 39.21 2.29
C PRO A 157 -0.34 38.33 3.51
N LEU A 158 -0.81 37.09 3.48
CA LEU A 158 -0.60 36.09 4.51
C LEU A 158 -0.17 34.79 3.83
N HIS A 159 0.93 34.19 4.31
CA HIS A 159 1.46 32.97 3.73
C HIS A 159 1.06 31.72 4.51
N HIS A 160 0.67 30.68 3.78
CA HIS A 160 0.17 29.38 4.25
C HIS A 160 -0.81 29.40 5.45
N PRO A 161 -1.83 30.29 5.52
CA PRO A 161 -2.81 30.21 6.59
C PRO A 161 -3.59 28.89 6.56
N LEU A 162 -3.84 28.29 7.72
CA LEU A 162 -4.63 27.05 7.87
C LEU A 162 -6.03 27.35 8.39
N LEU A 163 -7.04 27.10 7.57
CA LEU A 163 -8.46 27.31 7.90
C LEU A 163 -9.05 26.15 8.69
N ALA A 164 -9.91 26.46 9.66
CA ALA A 164 -10.72 25.50 10.43
C ALA A 164 -12.01 26.16 10.93
N ALA A 165 -12.91 25.36 11.51
CA ALA A 165 -14.11 25.82 12.20
C ALA A 165 -13.80 26.59 13.51
N ASP A 166 -14.79 27.35 14.00
CA ASP A 166 -14.67 28.25 15.17
C ASP A 166 -14.40 27.55 16.51
N ASP A 167 -14.52 26.21 16.58
CA ASP A 167 -14.25 25.43 17.77
C ASP A 167 -12.78 24.96 17.90
N VAL A 168 -11.94 25.28 16.91
CA VAL A 168 -10.49 25.05 16.93
C VAL A 168 -9.76 26.28 17.50
N PRO A 169 -8.87 26.14 18.49
CA PRO A 169 -8.06 27.25 19.00
C PRO A 169 -7.27 27.95 17.91
N ALA A 170 -7.32 29.27 17.92
CA ALA A 170 -6.67 30.10 16.91
C ALA A 170 -5.20 30.36 17.26
N VAL A 171 -4.31 29.53 16.71
CA VAL A 171 -2.88 29.51 17.01
C VAL A 171 -2.09 30.43 16.06
N ARG A 172 -1.13 31.16 16.62
CA ARG A 172 -0.02 31.79 15.90
C ARG A 172 1.24 30.99 16.15
N VAL A 173 2.02 30.70 15.11
CA VAL A 173 3.35 30.09 15.24
C VAL A 173 4.40 31.07 14.75
N ASP A 174 5.44 31.30 15.56
CA ASP A 174 6.58 32.15 15.24
C ASP A 174 7.91 31.54 15.73
N GLY A 175 9.04 31.99 15.18
CA GLY A 175 10.34 31.38 15.45
C GLY A 175 11.45 31.85 14.50
N ALA A 176 12.48 31.01 14.34
CA ALA A 176 13.63 31.23 13.47
C ALA A 176 14.06 29.92 12.78
N GLY A 177 15.32 29.82 12.35
CA GLY A 177 15.92 28.64 11.72
C GLY A 177 15.81 27.32 12.52
N LEU A 178 16.30 26.23 11.91
CA LEU A 178 16.00 24.85 12.32
C LEU A 178 16.31 24.54 13.81
N ASP A 179 17.40 25.07 14.34
CA ASP A 179 17.89 24.77 15.71
C ASP A 179 17.19 25.56 16.83
N ALA A 180 16.47 26.63 16.48
CA ALA A 180 15.72 27.45 17.42
C ALA A 180 14.33 26.83 17.70
N PRO A 181 13.82 26.87 18.95
CA PRO A 181 12.47 26.42 19.23
C PRO A 181 11.42 27.28 18.51
N LEU A 182 10.32 26.64 18.10
CA LEU A 182 9.13 27.32 17.63
C LEU A 182 8.25 27.71 18.82
N ARG A 183 7.65 28.90 18.74
CA ARG A 183 6.76 29.49 19.73
C ARG A 183 5.33 29.47 19.23
N LEU A 184 4.39 29.09 20.08
CA LEU A 184 2.98 28.94 19.77
C LEU A 184 2.15 29.77 20.75
N ASN A 185 1.33 30.66 20.21
CA ASN A 185 0.45 31.55 20.97
C ASN A 185 -0.99 31.36 20.50
N TRP A 186 -1.87 30.80 21.35
CA TRP A 186 -3.28 30.53 21.01
C TRP A 186 -4.27 31.48 21.69
N ARG A 187 -5.49 31.55 21.14
CA ARG A 187 -6.68 32.21 21.70
C ARG A 187 -7.93 31.43 21.31
N GLY A 188 -9.00 31.53 22.10
CA GLY A 188 -10.25 30.80 21.87
C GLY A 188 -10.56 29.89 23.06
N GLN A 189 -10.81 28.61 22.80
CA GLN A 189 -11.06 27.60 23.82
C GLN A 189 -9.92 27.50 24.86
N GLU A 190 -10.29 27.12 26.09
CA GLU A 190 -9.32 26.70 27.11
C GLU A 190 -8.61 25.42 26.63
N ALA A 191 -7.28 25.43 26.66
CA ALA A 191 -6.46 24.38 26.07
C ALA A 191 -5.14 24.19 26.83
N ALA A 192 -4.77 22.92 27.04
CA ALA A 192 -3.51 22.50 27.65
C ALA A 192 -2.43 22.26 26.59
N TRP A 193 -1.18 22.55 26.94
CA TRP A 193 -0.01 22.37 26.06
C TRP A 193 0.96 21.34 26.64
N VAL A 194 1.53 20.48 25.78
CA VAL A 194 2.63 19.57 26.13
C VAL A 194 3.56 19.39 24.92
N SER A 195 4.88 19.32 25.11
CA SER A 195 5.87 19.33 24.02
C SER A 195 7.19 18.66 24.41
N ASP A 196 8.11 18.57 23.44
CA ASP A 196 9.49 18.15 23.64
C ASP A 196 10.42 19.25 24.21
N ASP A 197 9.89 20.42 24.58
CA ASP A 197 10.62 21.45 25.33
C ASP A 197 9.83 21.80 26.60
N ALA A 198 9.89 20.90 27.59
CA ALA A 198 9.18 20.98 28.86
C ALA A 198 9.54 22.21 29.71
N SER A 199 10.54 23.02 29.31
CA SER A 199 11.01 24.18 30.04
C SER A 199 10.04 25.37 30.01
N THR A 200 9.18 25.48 28.99
CA THR A 200 8.35 26.68 28.77
C THR A 200 7.03 26.39 28.06
N ALA A 201 5.94 26.97 28.60
CA ALA A 201 4.62 26.88 27.99
C ALA A 201 4.62 27.51 26.57
N GLY A 202 4.03 26.81 25.60
CA GLY A 202 3.94 27.27 24.22
C GLY A 202 5.24 27.25 23.42
N GLN A 203 6.26 26.47 23.81
CA GLN A 203 7.43 26.20 22.96
C GLN A 203 7.55 24.71 22.59
N MET A 204 8.16 24.42 21.44
CA MET A 204 8.59 23.08 21.03
C MET A 204 9.85 23.17 20.16
N ARG A 205 10.59 22.07 20.04
CA ARG A 205 11.74 21.95 19.12
C ARG A 205 11.39 21.09 17.93
N ARG A 206 10.92 19.87 18.17
CA ARG A 206 10.48 18.90 17.16
C ARG A 206 8.99 18.66 17.20
N HIS A 207 8.33 18.61 18.37
CA HIS A 207 6.88 18.40 18.41
C HIS A 207 6.17 18.83 19.69
N GLY A 208 4.90 19.20 19.54
CA GLY A 208 4.04 19.64 20.63
C GLY A 208 2.56 19.49 20.31
N TRP A 209 1.74 19.51 21.34
CA TRP A 209 0.31 19.23 21.29
C TRP A 209 -0.47 20.28 22.08
N LEU A 210 -1.49 20.83 21.42
CA LEU A 210 -2.48 21.71 22.04
C LEU A 210 -3.81 20.94 22.14
N ALA A 211 -4.23 20.58 23.35
CA ALA A 211 -5.43 19.76 23.59
C ALA A 211 -6.52 20.57 24.31
N TRP A 212 -7.77 20.46 23.86
CA TRP A 212 -8.92 21.16 24.45
C TRP A 212 -10.16 20.26 24.51
N ARG A 213 -11.22 20.76 25.14
CA ARG A 213 -12.51 20.05 25.20
C ARG A 213 -13.13 19.93 23.80
N GLY A 214 -12.94 18.77 23.18
CA GLY A 214 -13.47 18.44 21.85
C GLY A 214 -12.42 18.34 20.73
N GLY A 215 -11.12 18.50 21.01
CA GLY A 215 -10.10 18.37 19.98
C GLY A 215 -8.66 18.39 20.48
N ALA A 216 -7.73 18.09 19.59
CA ALA A 216 -6.30 18.37 19.80
C ALA A 216 -5.62 18.74 18.47
N LEU A 217 -4.55 19.54 18.54
CA LEU A 217 -3.66 19.84 17.42
C LEU A 217 -2.27 19.31 17.72
N HIS A 218 -1.77 18.44 16.85
CA HIS A 218 -0.37 18.04 16.80
C HIS A 218 0.41 18.98 15.89
N PHE A 219 1.57 19.42 16.34
CA PHE A 219 2.56 20.16 15.57
C PHE A 219 3.87 19.37 15.56
N GLU A 220 4.46 19.12 14.39
CA GLU A 220 5.71 18.36 14.24
C GLU A 220 6.64 19.08 13.24
N ARG A 221 7.79 19.59 13.71
CA ARG A 221 8.85 20.18 12.89
C ARG A 221 9.85 19.10 12.45
N ARG A 222 10.09 18.97 11.16
CA ARG A 222 11.06 18.00 10.60
C ARG A 222 12.13 18.68 9.74
N ALA A 223 13.36 18.20 9.83
CA ALA A 223 14.40 18.53 8.85
C ALA A 223 14.06 17.87 7.50
N VAL A 224 14.11 18.64 6.40
CA VAL A 224 13.89 18.14 5.03
C VAL A 224 14.91 18.75 4.07
N ALA A 225 15.41 17.96 3.13
CA ALA A 225 16.48 18.38 2.21
C ALA A 225 16.10 19.56 1.31
N THR A 226 14.81 19.76 1.05
CA THR A 226 14.26 20.90 0.30
C THR A 226 14.20 22.21 1.10
N CYS A 227 14.38 22.15 2.42
CA CYS A 227 14.41 23.31 3.30
C CYS A 227 15.39 23.09 4.47
N PRO A 228 16.71 23.07 4.21
CA PRO A 228 17.72 22.79 5.23
C PRO A 228 17.79 23.87 6.32
N GLN A 229 17.41 25.12 6.00
CA GLN A 229 17.50 26.26 6.92
C GLN A 229 16.42 26.27 8.01
N ALA A 230 15.23 25.68 7.76
CA ALA A 230 14.08 25.81 8.67
C ALA A 230 13.19 24.56 8.80
N GLY A 231 13.27 23.59 7.89
CA GLY A 231 12.47 22.35 7.89
C GLY A 231 11.06 22.46 7.28
N GLU A 232 10.28 21.38 7.37
CA GLU A 232 8.82 21.42 7.26
C GLU A 232 8.19 21.54 8.66
N LEU A 233 7.04 22.21 8.76
CA LEU A 233 6.10 22.05 9.86
C LEU A 233 4.93 21.21 9.36
N VAL A 234 4.59 20.17 10.12
CA VAL A 234 3.41 19.34 9.92
C VAL A 234 2.40 19.67 11.00
N VAL A 235 1.13 19.90 10.62
CA VAL A 235 0.04 20.22 11.54
C VAL A 235 -1.11 19.25 11.31
N GLN A 236 -1.60 18.62 12.37
CA GLN A 236 -2.65 17.61 12.28
C GLN A 236 -3.71 17.82 13.38
N LEU A 237 -4.96 18.00 12.94
CA LEU A 237 -6.12 18.10 13.82
C LEU A 237 -6.60 16.70 14.22
N TYR A 238 -7.01 16.55 15.49
CA TYR A 238 -7.65 15.36 16.04
C TYR A 238 -9.04 15.73 16.52
N ARG A 239 -10.05 15.01 16.02
CA ARG A 239 -11.48 15.16 16.36
C ARG A 239 -11.99 13.89 17.07
N PRO A 240 -13.04 13.94 17.89
CA PRO A 240 -13.72 12.73 18.37
C PRO A 240 -14.26 11.91 17.18
N ALA A 241 -14.08 10.59 17.24
CA ALA A 241 -14.67 9.67 16.28
C ALA A 241 -16.17 9.45 16.55
N ALA A 242 -16.89 8.88 15.58
CA ALA A 242 -18.26 8.41 15.76
C ALA A 242 -18.37 7.42 16.95
N PRO A 243 -19.51 7.35 17.67
CA PRO A 243 -19.58 6.78 19.01
C PRO A 243 -19.42 5.25 19.04
N ALA A 244 -18.18 4.80 19.13
CA ALA A 244 -17.78 3.47 19.53
C ALA A 244 -16.87 3.58 20.77
N ALA A 245 -17.12 2.77 21.81
CA ALA A 245 -16.29 2.75 23.01
C ALA A 245 -14.89 2.20 22.69
N ALA A 246 -13.91 3.09 22.60
CA ALA A 246 -12.54 2.74 22.22
C ALA A 246 -11.91 1.84 23.31
N ARG A 247 -11.63 0.58 22.95
CA ARG A 247 -11.02 -0.42 23.86
C ARG A 247 -9.56 -0.08 24.23
N CYS A 248 -8.92 0.81 23.49
CA CYS A 248 -7.58 1.34 23.76
C CYS A 248 -7.55 2.84 23.45
N CYS A 249 -6.88 3.59 24.32
CA CYS A 249 -6.50 4.98 24.15
C CYS A 249 -5.06 5.06 23.63
N MET A 250 -4.74 6.00 22.74
CA MET A 250 -3.35 6.32 22.41
C MET A 250 -2.79 7.22 23.50
N VAL A 251 -1.69 6.81 24.12
CA VAL A 251 -1.02 7.58 25.17
C VAL A 251 0.36 7.97 24.69
N MET A 252 0.73 9.23 24.87
CA MET A 252 2.07 9.74 24.57
C MET A 252 2.70 10.32 25.84
N ALA A 253 3.87 9.79 26.20
CA ALA A 253 4.66 10.22 27.33
C ALA A 253 5.70 11.25 26.88
N PHE A 254 5.73 12.41 27.53
CA PHE A 254 6.70 13.48 27.35
C PHE A 254 7.55 13.54 28.62
N PRO A 255 8.73 12.88 28.65
CA PRO A 255 9.60 12.91 29.82
C PRO A 255 10.24 14.29 29.98
N GLU A 256 10.65 14.64 31.20
CA GLU A 256 11.46 15.84 31.47
C GLU A 256 12.78 15.84 30.66
N HIS A 257 13.34 14.65 30.40
CA HIS A 257 14.54 14.43 29.60
C HIS A 257 14.36 13.24 28.64
N GLY A 258 14.62 13.46 27.33
CA GLY A 258 14.62 12.40 26.32
C GLY A 258 13.67 12.65 25.14
N GLU A 259 13.45 11.64 24.30
CA GLU A 259 12.42 11.68 23.24
C GLU A 259 11.07 11.23 23.80
N ALA A 260 9.98 11.90 23.40
CA ALA A 260 8.64 11.47 23.78
C ALA A 260 8.25 10.13 23.13
N ILE A 261 7.54 9.27 23.87
CA ILE A 261 7.21 7.90 23.47
C ILE A 261 5.70 7.72 23.34
N ALA A 262 5.26 7.19 22.20
CA ALA A 262 3.86 6.85 21.94
C ALA A 262 3.59 5.35 22.10
N GLY A 263 2.41 5.01 22.61
CA GLY A 263 1.90 3.65 22.72
C GLY A 263 0.37 3.61 22.93
N TRP A 264 -0.15 2.44 23.30
CA TRP A 264 -1.60 2.21 23.47
C TRP A 264 -1.89 1.53 24.80
N LEU A 265 -2.76 2.13 25.61
CA LEU A 265 -3.21 1.58 26.89
C LEU A 265 -4.75 1.47 26.91
N PRO A 266 -5.35 0.43 27.52
CA PRO A 266 -6.78 0.45 27.81
C PRO A 266 -7.09 1.51 28.88
N PRO A 267 -8.32 2.06 28.92
CA PRO A 267 -8.76 2.91 30.03
C PRO A 267 -8.57 2.25 31.40
N GLY A 268 -8.18 3.04 32.40
CA GLY A 268 -7.83 2.57 33.75
C GLY A 268 -6.48 3.12 34.25
N ARG A 269 -6.05 2.63 35.42
CA ARG A 269 -4.87 3.10 36.13
C ARG A 269 -3.69 2.15 35.97
N HIS A 270 -2.62 2.64 35.36
CA HIS A 270 -1.43 1.86 35.00
C HIS A 270 -0.24 2.28 35.84
N ARG A 271 0.56 1.32 36.31
CA ARG A 271 1.82 1.60 37.03
C ARG A 271 2.99 1.16 36.18
N ILE A 272 3.86 2.10 35.81
CA ILE A 272 5.07 1.81 35.06
C ILE A 272 6.11 1.23 36.02
N PRO A 273 6.64 0.00 35.79
CA PRO A 273 7.63 -0.58 36.70
C PRO A 273 8.90 0.28 36.80
N ALA A 274 9.48 0.34 38.00
CA ALA A 274 10.79 0.93 38.22
C ALA A 274 11.89 0.10 37.51
N ALA A 275 12.98 0.75 37.12
CA ALA A 275 14.04 0.15 36.30
C ALA A 275 14.63 -1.15 36.91
N GLU A 276 14.75 -1.22 38.24
CA GLU A 276 15.35 -2.36 38.95
C GLU A 276 14.54 -3.67 38.79
N ILE A 277 13.22 -3.58 38.65
CA ILE A 277 12.34 -4.75 38.47
C ILE A 277 12.46 -5.32 37.03
N ALA A 278 12.99 -4.53 36.08
CA ALA A 278 13.06 -4.92 34.67
C ALA A 278 13.88 -6.20 34.41
N PHE A 279 14.93 -6.42 35.20
CA PHE A 279 15.85 -7.55 35.03
C PHE A 279 15.18 -8.92 35.27
N ALA A 280 14.07 -8.95 36.03
CA ALA A 280 13.35 -10.17 36.38
C ALA A 280 12.35 -10.66 35.30
N ARG A 281 12.16 -9.94 34.18
CA ARG A 281 11.23 -10.29 33.09
C ARG A 281 11.90 -10.39 31.70
N ALA A 282 13.21 -10.61 31.62
CA ALA A 282 13.88 -10.90 30.36
C ALA A 282 13.40 -12.27 29.79
N GLN A 283 13.21 -12.36 28.48
CA GLN A 283 12.81 -13.61 27.82
C GLN A 283 13.95 -14.64 27.85
N GLU A 284 13.62 -15.94 27.82
CA GLU A 284 14.61 -17.02 27.87
C GLU A 284 15.68 -16.89 26.77
N ASP A 285 15.26 -16.51 25.56
CA ASP A 285 16.10 -16.25 24.38
C ASP A 285 17.10 -15.11 24.62
N GLN A 286 16.66 -14.03 25.28
CA GLN A 286 17.50 -12.88 25.60
C GLN A 286 18.55 -13.25 26.65
N LEU A 287 18.15 -13.91 27.74
CA LEU A 287 19.07 -14.35 28.78
C LEU A 287 20.11 -15.35 28.23
N LEU A 288 19.74 -16.17 27.25
CA LEU A 288 20.67 -17.03 26.52
C LEU A 288 21.63 -16.22 25.63
N PHE A 289 21.13 -15.24 24.89
CA PHE A 289 21.96 -14.37 24.05
C PHE A 289 22.98 -13.57 24.87
N ASP A 290 22.53 -12.88 25.92
CA ASP A 290 23.37 -12.05 26.77
C ASP A 290 24.46 -12.90 27.47
N ALA A 291 24.13 -14.15 27.85
CA ALA A 291 25.11 -15.12 28.36
C ALA A 291 26.13 -15.57 27.31
N LEU A 292 25.73 -15.75 26.03
CA LEU A 292 26.68 -16.08 24.95
C LEU A 292 27.68 -14.94 24.70
N VAL A 293 27.23 -13.69 24.75
CA VAL A 293 28.11 -12.51 24.65
C VAL A 293 29.03 -12.41 25.86
N ALA A 294 28.49 -12.55 27.09
CA ALA A 294 29.27 -12.45 28.33
C ALA A 294 30.35 -13.55 28.46
N HIS A 295 30.09 -14.76 27.95
CA HIS A 295 31.07 -15.86 27.93
C HIS A 295 32.01 -15.84 26.70
N GLY A 296 31.88 -14.86 25.79
CA GLY A 296 32.68 -14.83 24.56
C GLY A 296 32.42 -16.01 23.62
N LEU A 297 31.20 -16.55 23.63
CA LEU A 297 30.71 -17.64 22.76
C LEU A 297 29.95 -17.11 21.53
N LEU A 298 29.73 -15.80 21.46
CA LEU A 298 29.19 -15.06 20.32
C LEU A 298 30.08 -13.82 20.12
N ARG A 299 30.59 -13.61 18.90
CA ARG A 299 31.53 -12.52 18.57
C ARG A 299 31.20 -11.89 17.22
N VAL A 300 31.55 -10.61 17.07
CA VAL A 300 31.58 -9.94 15.76
C VAL A 300 32.92 -10.25 15.09
N ASP A 301 32.91 -10.55 13.80
CA ASP A 301 34.11 -10.75 12.97
C ASP A 301 34.57 -9.47 12.25
N ALA A 302 35.65 -9.55 11.48
CA ALA A 302 36.19 -8.41 10.74
C ALA A 302 35.29 -7.95 9.56
N GLY A 303 34.30 -8.76 9.16
CA GLY A 303 33.26 -8.39 8.19
C GLY A 303 31.97 -7.85 8.83
N GLY A 304 31.92 -7.77 10.16
CA GLY A 304 30.73 -7.37 10.92
C GLY A 304 29.73 -8.51 11.17
N ALA A 305 30.01 -9.74 10.73
CA ALA A 305 29.14 -10.89 10.93
C ALA A 305 29.30 -11.49 12.33
N LEU A 306 28.26 -12.18 12.79
CA LEU A 306 28.27 -12.90 14.05
C LEU A 306 28.74 -14.34 13.85
N ASP A 307 29.94 -14.61 14.35
CA ASP A 307 30.49 -15.97 14.50
C ASP A 307 30.07 -16.55 15.87
N VAL A 308 29.85 -17.86 15.91
CA VAL A 308 29.24 -18.59 17.03
C VAL A 308 30.10 -19.77 17.42
N ALA A 309 30.41 -19.91 18.71
CA ALA A 309 31.28 -20.96 19.23
C ALA A 309 30.80 -22.34 18.77
N PRO A 310 31.63 -23.14 18.07
CA PRO A 310 31.15 -24.36 17.44
C PRO A 310 30.76 -25.42 18.48
N ARG A 311 29.77 -26.25 18.13
CA ARG A 311 29.16 -27.25 19.03
C ARG A 311 30.17 -28.24 19.64
N ASP A 312 31.28 -28.48 18.94
CA ASP A 312 32.39 -29.36 19.29
C ASP A 312 33.61 -28.62 19.85
N LEU A 313 33.54 -27.30 20.07
CA LEU A 313 34.57 -26.54 20.81
C LEU A 313 35.01 -27.22 22.12
N PRO A 314 34.14 -27.86 22.94
CA PRO A 314 34.59 -28.57 24.14
C PRO A 314 35.48 -29.79 23.84
N ALA A 315 35.25 -30.45 22.70
CA ALA A 315 36.07 -31.58 22.26
C ALA A 315 37.38 -31.10 21.62
N TRP A 316 37.35 -30.00 20.85
CA TRP A 316 38.57 -29.37 20.31
C TRP A 316 39.50 -28.87 21.42
N VAL A 317 38.94 -28.25 22.47
CA VAL A 317 39.71 -27.78 23.64
C VAL A 317 40.33 -28.96 24.40
N ALA A 318 39.65 -30.10 24.46
CA ALA A 318 40.16 -31.32 25.10
C ALA A 318 41.14 -32.13 24.23
N ALA A 319 41.16 -31.92 22.91
CA ALA A 319 42.09 -32.59 21.98
C ALA A 319 43.51 -32.00 22.11
N ALA A 320 44.55 -32.83 21.96
CA ALA A 320 45.93 -32.34 21.95
C ALA A 320 46.20 -31.51 20.68
N PRO A 321 47.21 -30.60 20.68
CA PRO A 321 47.44 -29.70 19.55
C PRO A 321 47.59 -30.38 18.18
N GLN A 322 48.17 -31.58 18.17
CA GLN A 322 48.40 -32.42 16.98
C GLN A 322 47.13 -33.07 16.40
N ASP A 323 46.05 -33.18 17.18
CA ASP A 323 44.81 -33.89 16.78
C ASP A 323 43.75 -32.92 16.21
N ARG A 324 44.09 -31.63 16.08
CA ARG A 324 43.15 -30.54 15.75
C ARG A 324 43.10 -30.28 14.24
N ALA A 325 42.12 -30.88 13.57
CA ALA A 325 41.90 -30.76 12.13
C ALA A 325 41.57 -29.34 11.61
N ALA A 326 41.33 -28.36 12.50
CA ALA A 326 41.09 -26.96 12.15
C ALA A 326 41.60 -26.03 13.26
N SER A 327 42.00 -24.81 12.89
CA SER A 327 42.32 -23.76 13.85
C SER A 327 41.06 -23.07 14.37
N THR A 328 40.84 -23.09 15.68
CA THR A 328 39.85 -22.23 16.34
C THR A 328 40.52 -21.09 17.13
N ALA A 329 41.62 -20.54 16.61
CA ALA A 329 42.27 -19.34 17.16
C ALA A 329 41.28 -18.17 17.47
N PRO A 330 40.20 -17.92 16.68
CA PRO A 330 39.16 -16.95 17.03
C PRO A 330 38.45 -17.18 18.37
N TRP A 331 38.54 -18.39 18.95
CA TRP A 331 37.80 -18.84 20.13
C TRP A 331 38.68 -19.08 21.36
N GLU A 332 39.99 -18.78 21.29
CA GLU A 332 40.90 -18.99 22.43
C GLU A 332 40.56 -18.12 23.65
N ALA A 333 39.99 -16.92 23.41
CA ALA A 333 39.53 -16.02 24.46
C ALA A 333 38.13 -16.35 25.03
N ALA A 334 37.43 -17.37 24.51
CA ALA A 334 36.13 -17.77 25.02
C ALA A 334 36.24 -18.39 26.43
N ALA A 335 35.24 -18.16 27.27
CA ALA A 335 35.22 -18.69 28.63
C ALA A 335 35.17 -20.23 28.62
N ARG A 336 36.11 -20.87 29.34
CA ARG A 336 36.29 -22.33 29.37
C ARG A 336 35.73 -22.99 30.65
N ASN A 337 34.90 -22.27 31.41
CA ASN A 337 34.32 -22.75 32.66
C ASN A 337 33.06 -23.61 32.42
N ALA A 338 32.60 -24.29 33.46
CA ALA A 338 31.42 -25.16 33.37
C ALA A 338 30.15 -24.42 32.89
N ASP A 339 30.06 -23.11 33.13
CA ASP A 339 28.88 -22.30 32.83
C ASP A 339 28.78 -21.96 31.35
N ALA A 340 29.89 -21.57 30.72
CA ALA A 340 30.00 -21.47 29.27
C ALA A 340 29.65 -22.81 28.58
N MET A 341 30.04 -23.94 29.16
CA MET A 341 29.65 -25.27 28.63
C MET A 341 28.15 -25.58 28.82
N ARG A 342 27.51 -25.07 29.88
CA ARG A 342 26.04 -25.13 30.06
C ARG A 342 25.32 -24.28 29.02
N VAL A 343 25.80 -23.05 28.79
CA VAL A 343 25.26 -22.10 27.80
C VAL A 343 25.39 -22.66 26.37
N LEU A 344 26.56 -23.18 25.98
CA LEU A 344 26.79 -23.81 24.68
C LEU A 344 25.91 -25.05 24.47
N LYS A 345 25.69 -25.86 25.53
CA LYS A 345 24.78 -27.02 25.50
C LYS A 345 23.32 -26.60 25.35
N ARG A 346 22.90 -25.47 25.93
CA ARG A 346 21.55 -24.89 25.79
C ARG A 346 21.32 -24.41 24.35
N LEU A 347 22.23 -23.60 23.81
CA LEU A 347 22.21 -23.08 22.43
C LEU A 347 21.94 -24.17 21.38
N TYR A 348 22.60 -25.32 21.47
CA TYR A 348 22.50 -26.40 20.48
C TYR A 348 21.50 -27.52 20.84
N ARG A 349 20.72 -27.42 21.92
CA ARG A 349 19.80 -28.49 22.35
C ARG A 349 18.44 -28.02 22.89
N GLN A 350 18.19 -26.72 23.02
CA GLN A 350 16.90 -26.18 23.49
C GLN A 350 16.28 -25.23 22.43
N ALA A 351 14.99 -24.91 22.60
CA ALA A 351 14.18 -24.26 21.55
C ALA A 351 14.49 -22.76 21.40
N ASP A 352 14.73 -22.09 22.52
CA ASP A 352 15.35 -20.76 22.65
C ASP A 352 16.70 -20.68 21.92
N GLY A 353 17.57 -21.68 22.09
CA GLY A 353 18.83 -21.80 21.36
C GLY A 353 18.64 -21.89 19.85
N ALA A 354 17.67 -22.69 19.40
CA ALA A 354 17.29 -22.76 17.99
C ALA A 354 16.65 -21.46 17.45
N TYR A 355 16.09 -20.62 18.31
CA TYR A 355 15.59 -19.28 17.96
C TYR A 355 16.74 -18.25 17.90
N VAL A 356 17.64 -18.23 18.88
CA VAL A 356 18.85 -17.39 18.89
C VAL A 356 19.72 -17.67 17.66
N LEU A 357 19.98 -18.93 17.32
CA LEU A 357 20.70 -19.31 16.09
C LEU A 357 19.98 -18.82 14.82
N ARG A 358 18.64 -18.77 14.83
CA ARG A 358 17.85 -18.23 13.70
C ARG A 358 17.97 -16.72 13.59
N GLN A 359 17.94 -15.99 14.71
CA GLN A 359 18.16 -14.54 14.72
C GLN A 359 19.57 -14.20 14.21
N ILE A 360 20.59 -14.95 14.63
CA ILE A 360 21.98 -14.81 14.14
C ILE A 360 22.05 -15.08 12.64
N ALA A 361 21.40 -16.14 12.14
CA ALA A 361 21.36 -16.43 10.71
C ALA A 361 20.63 -15.35 9.88
N VAL A 362 19.56 -14.74 10.42
CA VAL A 362 18.89 -13.59 9.80
C VAL A 362 19.84 -12.40 9.72
N TYR A 363 20.43 -12.00 10.85
CA TYR A 363 21.39 -10.89 10.92
C TYR A 363 22.55 -11.06 9.92
N ASN A 364 23.21 -12.23 9.91
CA ASN A 364 24.31 -12.51 8.98
C ASN A 364 23.86 -12.49 7.51
N SER A 365 22.63 -12.92 7.20
CA SER A 365 22.12 -12.93 5.83
C SER A 365 21.84 -11.55 5.24
N GLU A 366 21.76 -10.52 6.09
CA GLU A 366 21.53 -9.12 5.69
C GLU A 366 22.84 -8.33 5.46
N LEU A 367 23.99 -8.86 5.87
CA LEU A 367 25.30 -8.20 5.76
C LEU A 367 25.99 -8.40 4.42
N GLN A 368 25.87 -9.59 3.83
CA GLN A 368 26.42 -9.91 2.51
C GLN A 368 25.48 -10.84 1.77
N TRP A 369 25.18 -10.48 0.51
CA TRP A 369 24.36 -11.31 -0.36
C TRP A 369 24.95 -11.45 -1.77
N LEU A 370 24.84 -12.65 -2.32
CA LEU A 370 25.06 -12.95 -3.73
C LEU A 370 23.86 -13.78 -4.21
N GLY A 371 23.08 -13.22 -5.12
CA GLY A 371 21.93 -13.87 -5.75
C GLY A 371 22.07 -13.92 -7.27
N TRP A 372 21.51 -14.95 -7.90
CA TRP A 372 21.41 -15.05 -9.35
C TRP A 372 20.08 -15.67 -9.79
N ARG A 373 19.68 -15.41 -11.03
CA ARG A 373 18.54 -16.06 -11.71
C ARG A 373 18.69 -16.03 -13.23
N VAL A 374 17.98 -16.91 -13.91
CA VAL A 374 17.90 -17.01 -15.38
C VAL A 374 16.47 -16.68 -15.86
N PRO A 375 16.23 -16.47 -17.16
CA PRO A 375 14.87 -16.34 -17.70
C PRO A 375 13.96 -17.51 -17.31
N ALA A 376 12.67 -17.22 -17.09
CA ALA A 376 11.67 -18.23 -16.79
C ALA A 376 11.35 -19.10 -18.02
N ALA A 377 11.10 -20.39 -17.78
CA ALA A 377 10.80 -21.34 -18.85
C ALA A 377 9.52 -20.93 -19.62
N GLY A 378 9.66 -20.69 -20.93
CA GLY A 378 8.55 -20.32 -21.83
C GLY A 378 8.41 -18.83 -22.11
N VAL A 379 9.22 -17.95 -21.51
CA VAL A 379 9.18 -16.50 -21.76
C VAL A 379 10.04 -16.15 -22.98
N ASN A 380 9.41 -16.08 -24.16
CA ASN A 380 10.02 -15.47 -25.34
C ASN A 380 10.07 -13.94 -25.19
N THR A 381 11.19 -13.40 -24.71
CA THR A 381 11.35 -11.93 -24.58
C THR A 381 11.54 -11.27 -25.94
N ALA A 382 10.48 -10.67 -26.49
CA ALA A 382 10.46 -10.03 -27.81
C ALA A 382 11.40 -8.81 -27.97
N THR A 383 12.17 -8.44 -26.95
CA THR A 383 13.13 -7.33 -26.92
C THR A 383 14.56 -7.74 -27.31
N THR A 384 14.75 -8.91 -27.93
CA THR A 384 16.08 -9.37 -28.39
C THR A 384 15.93 -10.17 -29.69
N PRO A 385 16.37 -9.66 -30.85
CA PRO A 385 16.29 -10.36 -32.13
C PRO A 385 17.43 -11.39 -32.26
N THR A 386 17.31 -12.54 -31.59
CA THR A 386 18.23 -13.68 -31.78
C THR A 386 17.60 -15.00 -31.31
N ALA A 387 18.21 -16.12 -31.71
CA ALA A 387 17.62 -17.46 -31.59
C ALA A 387 17.49 -17.99 -30.14
N ALA A 388 16.72 -19.07 -30.02
CA ALA A 388 16.35 -19.78 -28.80
C ALA A 388 17.41 -19.80 -27.68
N VAL A 389 17.17 -19.01 -26.63
CA VAL A 389 17.92 -19.07 -25.36
C VAL A 389 17.75 -20.46 -24.73
N THR A 390 18.84 -21.19 -24.54
CA THR A 390 18.80 -22.58 -24.07
C THR A 390 18.34 -22.69 -22.61
N LYS A 391 17.32 -23.53 -22.36
CA LYS A 391 16.70 -23.73 -21.04
C LYS A 391 17.60 -24.52 -20.08
N MET A 392 18.48 -23.84 -19.33
CA MET A 392 19.35 -24.45 -18.31
C MET A 392 19.29 -23.71 -16.97
N ALA A 393 18.12 -23.77 -16.29
CA ALA A 393 17.93 -23.11 -14.99
C ALA A 393 18.66 -23.81 -13.83
N ASP A 394 18.74 -25.14 -13.88
CA ASP A 394 19.29 -25.94 -12.78
C ASP A 394 20.82 -26.11 -12.87
N GLY A 395 21.39 -25.95 -14.06
CA GLY A 395 22.81 -26.24 -14.35
C GLY A 395 23.83 -25.32 -13.68
N TRP A 396 23.46 -24.09 -13.32
CA TRP A 396 24.37 -23.18 -12.60
C TRP A 396 24.63 -23.68 -11.17
N GLN A 397 25.89 -23.66 -10.73
CA GLN A 397 26.33 -24.04 -9.38
C GLN A 397 27.30 -22.99 -8.84
N LEU A 398 27.16 -22.63 -7.56
CA LEU A 398 28.14 -21.78 -6.88
C LEU A 398 29.24 -22.66 -6.31
N ARG A 399 30.51 -22.37 -6.61
CA ARG A 399 31.67 -23.16 -6.19
C ARG A 399 32.77 -22.27 -5.59
N ALA A 400 33.45 -22.75 -4.56
CA ALA A 400 34.69 -22.16 -4.04
C ALA A 400 35.73 -23.28 -3.93
N ASP A 401 36.96 -23.03 -4.38
CA ASP A 401 38.06 -24.03 -4.44
C ASP A 401 37.64 -25.38 -5.08
N GLY A 402 36.76 -25.31 -6.07
CA GLY A 402 36.17 -26.47 -6.76
C GLY A 402 35.00 -27.15 -6.03
N ALA A 403 34.83 -26.95 -4.72
CA ALA A 403 33.74 -27.51 -3.93
C ALA A 403 32.42 -26.71 -4.11
N PRO A 404 31.25 -27.37 -4.18
CA PRO A 404 29.96 -26.67 -4.27
C PRO A 404 29.57 -26.02 -2.94
N LEU A 405 29.17 -24.76 -2.99
CA LEU A 405 28.67 -24.01 -1.82
C LEU A 405 27.15 -24.19 -1.64
N PRO A 406 26.64 -24.13 -0.39
CA PRO A 406 25.21 -24.26 -0.12
C PRO A 406 24.41 -23.08 -0.68
N VAL A 407 23.25 -23.37 -1.26
CA VAL A 407 22.36 -22.39 -1.90
C VAL A 407 20.96 -22.42 -1.32
N THR A 408 20.25 -21.30 -1.39
CA THR A 408 18.86 -21.15 -0.92
C THR A 408 18.03 -20.31 -1.89
N GLY A 409 16.72 -20.56 -1.97
CA GLY A 409 15.79 -19.70 -2.72
C GLY A 409 15.36 -18.43 -1.96
N ALA A 410 15.71 -18.31 -0.68
CA ALA A 410 15.28 -17.21 0.17
C ALA A 410 16.24 -16.01 0.07
N MET A 411 15.86 -15.00 -0.72
CA MET A 411 16.42 -13.64 -0.62
C MET A 411 15.90 -12.96 0.67
N PRO A 412 16.72 -12.19 1.41
CA PRO A 412 16.24 -11.37 2.52
C PRO A 412 15.37 -10.21 2.01
N GLY A 413 14.37 -9.78 2.79
CA GLY A 413 13.34 -8.84 2.34
C GLY A 413 13.86 -7.49 1.84
N ALA A 414 14.98 -7.01 2.39
CA ALA A 414 15.64 -5.79 1.94
C ALA A 414 16.10 -5.86 0.46
N ALA A 415 16.30 -7.04 -0.12
CA ALA A 415 16.73 -7.21 -1.51
C ALA A 415 15.67 -6.73 -2.52
N ALA A 416 14.39 -6.67 -2.13
CA ALA A 416 13.35 -6.10 -2.97
C ALA A 416 13.58 -4.60 -3.27
N ARG A 417 14.35 -3.89 -2.43
CA ARG A 417 14.73 -2.49 -2.62
C ARG A 417 15.78 -2.27 -3.71
N LEU A 418 16.37 -3.33 -4.27
CA LEU A 418 17.29 -3.24 -5.42
C LEU A 418 16.55 -2.84 -6.72
N PHE A 419 15.21 -2.94 -6.74
CA PHE A 419 14.39 -2.64 -7.91
C PHE A 419 13.32 -1.59 -7.60
N SER A 420 13.08 -0.67 -8.53
CA SER A 420 11.94 0.27 -8.47
C SER A 420 10.61 -0.39 -8.84
N GLU A 421 10.65 -1.46 -9.63
CA GLU A 421 9.52 -2.26 -10.12
C GLU A 421 9.94 -3.75 -10.17
N LEU A 422 9.05 -4.68 -9.84
CA LEU A 422 9.36 -6.10 -9.78
C LEU A 422 9.76 -6.66 -11.17
N PRO A 423 10.99 -7.17 -11.39
CA PRO A 423 11.43 -7.57 -12.73
C PRO A 423 10.72 -8.83 -13.24
N ALA A 424 9.91 -8.69 -14.29
CA ALA A 424 9.17 -9.79 -14.91
C ALA A 424 10.04 -10.69 -15.81
N GLY A 425 9.59 -11.92 -16.04
CA GLY A 425 10.19 -12.84 -17.02
C GLY A 425 11.36 -13.70 -16.50
N TRP A 426 11.70 -13.61 -15.21
CA TRP A 426 12.79 -14.37 -14.58
C TRP A 426 12.28 -15.54 -13.74
N ALA A 427 13.10 -16.57 -13.61
CA ALA A 427 12.92 -17.65 -12.65
C ALA A 427 13.13 -17.15 -11.19
N PRO A 428 12.66 -17.89 -10.17
CA PRO A 428 12.96 -17.57 -8.77
C PRO A 428 14.47 -17.44 -8.49
N TRP A 429 14.82 -16.57 -7.55
CA TRP A 429 16.21 -16.36 -7.13
C TRP A 429 16.85 -17.62 -6.56
N ARG A 430 18.15 -17.78 -6.85
CA ARG A 430 19.07 -18.67 -6.13
C ARG A 430 20.12 -17.80 -5.45
N ARG A 431 20.34 -17.98 -4.15
CA ARG A 431 21.26 -17.18 -3.32
C ARG A 431 22.29 -18.06 -2.65
N ALA A 432 23.51 -17.55 -2.50
CA ALA A 432 24.52 -18.12 -1.61
C ALA A 432 23.99 -18.15 -0.16
N ALA A 433 23.99 -19.33 0.49
CA ALA A 433 23.57 -19.46 1.89
C ALA A 433 24.66 -19.02 2.88
N GLY A 434 25.92 -19.04 2.45
CA GLY A 434 27.10 -18.46 3.11
C GLY A 434 28.11 -18.02 2.05
N TRP A 435 29.15 -17.28 2.45
CA TRP A 435 30.16 -16.72 1.54
C TRP A 435 31.56 -17.32 1.78
N ALA A 436 32.35 -17.44 0.72
CA ALA A 436 33.77 -17.79 0.76
C ALA A 436 34.51 -16.94 -0.28
N GLN A 437 35.77 -16.56 -0.01
CA GLN A 437 36.57 -15.81 -0.98
C GLN A 437 36.85 -16.65 -2.24
N GLY A 438 37.04 -15.98 -3.38
CA GLY A 438 37.35 -16.65 -4.66
C GLY A 438 36.19 -17.44 -5.28
N ALA A 439 34.98 -17.39 -4.72
CA ALA A 439 33.86 -18.16 -5.26
C ALA A 439 33.47 -17.75 -6.69
N SER A 440 33.06 -18.73 -7.49
CA SER A 440 32.62 -18.58 -8.86
C SER A 440 31.26 -19.24 -9.09
N LEU A 441 30.48 -18.68 -10.00
CA LEU A 441 29.25 -19.30 -10.49
C LEU A 441 29.58 -20.06 -11.80
N SER A 442 29.50 -21.38 -11.76
CA SER A 442 29.87 -22.28 -12.87
C SER A 442 28.63 -22.92 -13.52
N LEU A 443 28.66 -23.14 -14.82
CA LEU A 443 27.68 -23.92 -15.58
C LEU A 443 28.42 -24.86 -16.53
N VAL A 444 28.19 -26.16 -16.39
CA VAL A 444 28.62 -27.15 -17.39
C VAL A 444 27.70 -27.02 -18.60
N HIS A 445 28.19 -26.45 -19.71
CA HIS A 445 27.42 -26.31 -20.94
C HIS A 445 27.74 -27.49 -21.89
N PRO A 446 26.76 -28.35 -22.24
CA PRO A 446 27.00 -29.57 -23.02
C PRO A 446 27.34 -29.32 -24.50
N GLY A 447 27.40 -28.06 -24.94
CA GLY A 447 27.54 -27.66 -26.35
C GLY A 447 26.20 -27.71 -27.09
N GLY A 448 26.09 -26.91 -28.16
CA GLY A 448 24.87 -26.79 -28.94
C GLY A 448 23.77 -26.01 -28.20
N GLY A 449 23.88 -24.68 -28.17
CA GLY A 449 22.88 -23.81 -27.55
C GLY A 449 22.91 -22.38 -28.06
N GLY A 450 21.81 -21.65 -27.86
CA GLY A 450 21.78 -20.20 -28.02
C GLY A 450 22.41 -19.48 -26.82
N PRO A 451 22.58 -18.15 -26.89
CA PRO A 451 23.27 -17.38 -25.85
C PRO A 451 22.55 -17.50 -24.49
N LEU A 452 23.36 -17.64 -23.44
CA LEU A 452 22.93 -17.70 -22.06
C LEU A 452 22.60 -16.31 -21.54
N ARG A 453 21.48 -16.16 -20.82
CA ARG A 453 21.13 -14.91 -20.11
C ARG A 453 21.05 -15.17 -18.61
N VAL A 454 21.70 -14.32 -17.82
CA VAL A 454 21.73 -14.42 -16.35
C VAL A 454 21.64 -13.02 -15.73
N MET A 455 20.88 -12.91 -14.65
CA MET A 455 20.84 -11.73 -13.77
C MET A 455 21.56 -12.09 -12.47
N VAL A 456 22.51 -11.25 -12.04
CA VAL A 456 23.25 -11.41 -10.79
C VAL A 456 23.06 -10.17 -9.92
N ALA A 457 22.63 -10.36 -8.67
CA ALA A 457 22.66 -9.37 -7.59
C ALA A 457 23.93 -9.63 -6.76
N GLY A 458 24.93 -8.79 -6.98
CA GLY A 458 26.35 -9.11 -6.77
C GLY A 458 27.17 -8.59 -7.94
N ARG A 459 28.50 -8.52 -7.77
CA ARG A 459 29.42 -8.05 -8.81
C ARG A 459 30.06 -9.24 -9.51
N ILE A 460 30.34 -9.10 -10.81
CA ILE A 460 31.09 -10.06 -11.60
C ILE A 460 32.44 -9.43 -11.94
N ASP A 461 33.52 -10.11 -11.56
CA ASP A 461 34.90 -9.63 -11.69
C ASP A 461 35.59 -10.18 -12.95
N ALA A 462 35.19 -11.37 -13.41
CA ALA A 462 35.67 -11.99 -14.64
C ALA A 462 34.69 -13.03 -15.19
N VAL A 463 34.78 -13.30 -16.50
CA VAL A 463 34.04 -14.36 -17.22
C VAL A 463 35.05 -15.29 -17.90
N ARG A 464 34.78 -16.59 -17.93
CA ARG A 464 35.57 -17.63 -18.60
C ARG A 464 34.64 -18.63 -19.30
N GLY A 465 35.07 -19.17 -20.45
CA GLY A 465 34.30 -20.15 -21.23
C GLY A 465 33.09 -19.56 -22.00
N ALA A 466 32.93 -18.24 -22.00
CA ALA A 466 31.93 -17.55 -22.79
C ALA A 466 32.34 -16.11 -23.14
N ARG A 467 32.05 -15.69 -24.37
CA ARG A 467 32.13 -14.31 -24.85
C ARG A 467 30.96 -13.48 -24.31
N ILE A 468 31.24 -12.27 -23.82
CA ILE A 468 30.20 -11.32 -23.40
C ILE A 468 29.60 -10.66 -24.64
N LEU A 469 28.32 -10.90 -24.91
CA LEU A 469 27.57 -10.24 -25.99
C LEU A 469 26.96 -8.92 -25.53
N ALA A 470 26.44 -8.88 -24.30
CA ALA A 470 25.90 -7.67 -23.70
C ALA A 470 25.97 -7.71 -22.16
N ARG A 471 26.14 -6.54 -21.56
CA ARG A 471 25.91 -6.27 -20.14
C ARG A 471 24.90 -5.13 -20.02
N ARG A 472 23.97 -5.23 -19.07
CA ARG A 472 23.08 -4.14 -18.67
C ARG A 472 23.04 -4.04 -17.15
N ASP A 473 23.25 -2.83 -16.63
CA ASP A 473 23.04 -2.53 -15.22
C ASP A 473 21.52 -2.47 -14.94
N ALA A 474 21.10 -3.16 -13.89
CA ALA A 474 19.70 -3.50 -13.61
C ALA A 474 19.27 -3.19 -12.17
N CYS A 475 20.13 -2.58 -11.35
CA CYS A 475 19.74 -2.04 -10.06
C CYS A 475 19.05 -0.69 -10.27
N THR A 476 17.79 -0.57 -9.86
CA THR A 476 16.94 0.61 -10.11
C THR A 476 16.20 1.15 -8.90
N GLY A 477 16.23 0.43 -7.77
CA GLY A 477 15.54 0.81 -6.54
C GLY A 477 16.40 1.63 -5.57
N ASN A 478 15.78 2.08 -4.46
CA ASN A 478 16.43 2.90 -3.44
C ASN A 478 17.42 2.13 -2.54
N GLY A 479 17.60 0.83 -2.75
CA GLY A 479 18.62 -0.01 -2.11
C GLY A 479 19.90 -0.18 -2.94
N CYS A 480 20.05 0.47 -4.09
CA CYS A 480 21.26 0.39 -4.90
C CYS A 480 22.37 1.32 -4.36
N THR A 481 23.59 0.82 -4.22
CA THR A 481 24.78 1.68 -3.97
C THR A 481 25.43 2.13 -5.28
N ALA A 482 25.32 1.29 -6.31
CA ALA A 482 25.68 1.57 -7.69
C ALA A 482 24.70 0.85 -8.65
N ALA A 483 24.53 1.36 -9.87
CA ALA A 483 23.67 0.73 -10.88
C ALA A 483 24.06 -0.74 -11.18
N GLY A 484 25.38 -1.01 -11.16
CA GLY A 484 25.97 -2.34 -11.36
C GLY A 484 25.95 -3.27 -10.13
N ASP A 485 25.22 -2.94 -9.06
CA ASP A 485 24.99 -3.88 -7.95
C ASP A 485 24.05 -5.03 -8.34
N VAL A 486 23.19 -4.81 -9.34
CA VAL A 486 22.48 -5.88 -10.05
C VAL A 486 22.79 -5.73 -11.53
N THR A 487 23.20 -6.81 -12.19
CA THR A 487 23.59 -6.80 -13.61
C THR A 487 22.95 -7.96 -14.36
N GLU A 488 22.42 -7.65 -15.55
CA GLU A 488 22.04 -8.64 -16.55
C GLU A 488 23.19 -8.85 -17.54
N TRP A 489 23.48 -10.10 -17.86
CA TRP A 489 24.51 -10.51 -18.80
C TRP A 489 23.92 -11.42 -19.87
N LEU A 490 24.31 -11.17 -21.12
CA LEU A 490 24.09 -12.06 -22.26
C LEU A 490 25.46 -12.60 -22.69
N LEU A 491 25.63 -13.91 -22.62
CA LEU A 491 26.89 -14.62 -22.80
C LEU A 491 26.76 -15.68 -23.89
N GLU A 492 27.73 -15.77 -24.78
CA GLU A 492 27.82 -16.79 -25.83
C GLU A 492 28.90 -17.80 -25.43
N PRO A 493 28.54 -19.07 -25.11
CA PRO A 493 29.55 -20.08 -24.74
C PRO A 493 30.56 -20.30 -25.87
N ASP A 494 31.84 -20.44 -25.50
CA ASP A 494 32.94 -20.61 -26.47
C ASP A 494 32.95 -22.01 -27.14
N GLY A 495 32.00 -22.88 -26.77
CA GLY A 495 31.85 -24.25 -27.23
C GLY A 495 31.07 -25.11 -26.22
N GLY A 496 31.29 -26.41 -26.22
CA GLY A 496 30.94 -27.27 -25.08
C GLY A 496 32.04 -27.18 -24.01
N GLY A 497 31.67 -26.92 -22.76
CA GLY A 497 32.62 -26.70 -21.66
C GLY A 497 32.02 -25.96 -20.45
N ASP A 498 32.87 -25.67 -19.46
CA ASP A 498 32.48 -24.97 -18.24
C ASP A 498 32.51 -23.44 -18.43
N VAL A 499 31.33 -22.82 -18.42
CA VAL A 499 31.18 -21.36 -18.30
C VAL A 499 31.34 -20.98 -16.83
N ALA A 500 32.23 -20.04 -16.49
CA ALA A 500 32.49 -19.64 -15.11
C ALA A 500 32.53 -18.11 -14.95
N LEU A 501 31.77 -17.60 -13.98
CA LEU A 501 31.71 -16.19 -13.59
C LEU A 501 32.39 -16.03 -12.24
N ALA A 502 33.49 -15.28 -12.15
CA ALA A 502 34.08 -14.90 -10.87
C ALA A 502 33.20 -13.83 -10.23
N VAL A 503 32.70 -14.08 -9.01
CA VAL A 503 31.62 -13.28 -8.41
C VAL A 503 32.01 -12.75 -7.04
N ARG A 504 31.30 -11.70 -6.59
CA ARG A 504 31.48 -11.06 -5.29
C ARG A 504 30.12 -10.61 -4.73
N PRO A 505 29.83 -10.82 -3.43
CA PRO A 505 28.60 -10.33 -2.83
C PRO A 505 28.57 -8.80 -2.78
N LEU A 506 27.36 -8.24 -2.68
CA LEU A 506 27.19 -6.85 -2.27
C LEU A 506 27.31 -6.76 -0.74
N ALA A 507 27.87 -5.65 -0.25
CA ALA A 507 27.78 -5.28 1.15
C ALA A 507 26.37 -4.73 1.48
N GLY A 508 25.78 -5.18 2.58
CA GLY A 508 24.42 -4.88 3.01
C GLY A 508 24.23 -3.49 3.65
N SER A 509 24.63 -2.42 2.95
CA SER A 509 24.49 -1.02 3.41
C SER A 509 23.04 -0.57 3.63
N VAL A 510 22.06 -1.33 3.14
CA VAL A 510 20.64 -0.98 3.02
C VAL A 510 19.81 -1.32 4.28
N ALA A 511 20.31 -2.19 5.14
CA ALA A 511 19.50 -2.86 6.17
C ALA A 511 19.09 -1.99 7.39
N GLN A 512 19.45 -0.70 7.45
CA GLN A 512 19.06 0.18 8.56
C GLN A 512 17.55 0.26 8.77
N GLY A 513 16.77 0.25 7.69
CA GLY A 513 15.31 0.30 7.74
C GLY A 513 14.63 -0.98 8.24
N ASP A 514 15.35 -2.09 8.34
CA ASP A 514 14.85 -3.40 8.77
C ASP A 514 15.50 -3.90 10.08
N ALA A 515 16.57 -3.24 10.54
CA ALA A 515 17.16 -3.43 11.86
C ALA A 515 16.18 -3.21 13.05
N ARG A 516 15.03 -2.57 12.80
CA ARG A 516 13.90 -2.42 13.73
C ARG A 516 12.99 -3.65 13.84
N TYR A 517 13.21 -4.70 13.04
CA TYR A 517 12.37 -5.91 12.97
C TYR A 517 13.12 -7.20 13.37
N ARG A 518 14.38 -7.09 13.78
CA ARG A 518 15.22 -8.20 14.27
C ARG A 518 15.69 -7.91 15.70
N HIS A 519 15.88 -8.96 16.50
CA HIS A 519 16.33 -8.80 17.88
C HIS A 519 17.81 -8.40 18.00
N ILE A 520 18.62 -8.62 16.97
CA ILE A 520 20.07 -8.45 17.03
C ILE A 520 20.50 -7.11 16.41
N VAL A 521 21.19 -6.32 17.23
CA VAL A 521 21.80 -5.04 16.86
C VAL A 521 23.27 -5.00 17.31
N ILE A 522 24.06 -4.12 16.70
CA ILE A 522 25.43 -3.83 17.17
C ILE A 522 25.42 -2.46 17.85
N GLU A 523 25.84 -2.43 19.11
CA GLU A 523 25.93 -1.22 19.93
C GLU A 523 27.36 -1.13 20.50
N GLN A 524 28.02 0.01 20.28
CA GLN A 524 29.43 0.23 20.66
C GLN A 524 30.41 -0.89 20.20
N GLY A 525 30.14 -1.49 19.03
CA GLY A 525 30.93 -2.59 18.46
C GLY A 525 30.64 -3.98 19.03
N LYS A 526 29.67 -4.12 19.95
CA LYS A 526 29.27 -5.40 20.55
C LYS A 526 27.85 -5.81 20.10
N PRO A 527 27.57 -7.12 20.00
CA PRO A 527 26.20 -7.59 19.78
C PRO A 527 25.34 -7.38 21.04
N ALA A 528 24.14 -6.85 20.86
CA ALA A 528 23.15 -6.64 21.91
C ALA A 528 21.76 -7.14 21.49
N TRP A 529 21.00 -7.68 22.46
CA TRP A 529 19.62 -8.09 22.24
C TRP A 529 18.67 -6.93 22.50
N ARG A 530 17.92 -6.55 21.47
CA ARG A 530 16.88 -5.53 21.53
C ARG A 530 15.52 -6.20 21.55
N THR A 531 14.72 -5.92 22.57
CA THR A 531 13.30 -6.28 22.58
C THR A 531 12.61 -5.55 21.43
N LEU A 532 11.95 -6.29 20.54
CA LEU A 532 11.10 -5.69 19.51
C LEU A 532 9.90 -5.05 20.22
N ALA A 533 9.84 -3.72 20.21
CA ALA A 533 8.73 -2.98 20.80
C ALA A 533 7.47 -3.23 19.98
N GLU A 534 6.38 -3.65 20.64
CA GLU A 534 5.06 -3.68 20.01
C GLU A 534 4.74 -2.31 19.42
N ARG A 535 4.68 -2.24 18.09
CA ARG A 535 4.53 -1.06 17.22
C ARG A 535 4.33 0.31 17.90
N SER A 536 5.42 0.89 18.40
CA SER A 536 5.50 2.33 18.62
C SER A 536 5.64 3.02 17.25
N THR A 537 4.51 3.49 16.72
CA THR A 537 4.42 4.17 15.42
C THR A 537 4.94 5.61 15.52
N ARG A 538 6.25 5.81 15.29
CA ARG A 538 6.78 7.15 15.01
C ARG A 538 6.26 7.65 13.65
N HIS A 539 5.97 8.95 13.57
CA HIS A 539 5.31 9.71 12.48
C HIS A 539 3.78 9.59 12.43
N GLY A 540 3.10 10.75 12.37
CA GLY A 540 1.64 10.92 12.36
C GLY A 540 0.93 10.51 11.06
N ALA A 541 1.09 9.25 10.65
CA ALA A 541 0.20 8.60 9.68
C ALA A 541 -0.55 7.46 10.39
N LEU A 542 -1.85 7.31 10.13
CA LEU A 542 -2.71 6.26 10.72
C LEU A 542 -2.42 4.88 10.08
N ALA A 543 -1.21 4.37 10.30
CA ALA A 543 -0.74 3.07 9.83
C ALA A 543 -1.09 1.97 10.84
N ALA A 544 -2.10 1.14 10.51
CA ALA A 544 -2.65 0.10 11.38
C ALA A 544 -1.58 -0.82 12.01
N ARG A 545 -1.73 -1.13 13.32
CA ARG A 545 -0.86 -2.03 14.12
C ARG A 545 -0.48 -3.32 13.35
N PRO A 546 0.76 -3.43 12.83
CA PRO A 546 1.66 -5.35 12.42
C PRO A 546 1.64 -6.44 13.50
N ASP A 547 1.43 -6.13 14.77
CA ASP A 547 1.70 -7.06 15.88
C ASP A 547 0.36 -7.46 16.50
N ALA A 548 -0.30 -8.52 16.06
CA ALA A 548 0.29 -9.79 15.67
C ALA A 548 0.38 -10.04 14.16
N ALA A 549 1.49 -10.65 13.73
CA ALA A 549 1.40 -11.65 12.68
C ALA A 549 0.39 -12.71 13.18
N PRO A 550 -0.71 -12.98 12.46
CA PRO A 550 -1.69 -13.95 12.95
C PRO A 550 -0.97 -15.28 13.22
N GLN A 551 -1.13 -15.83 14.43
CA GLN A 551 -0.97 -17.27 14.62
C GLN A 551 -1.82 -17.91 13.54
N ALA A 552 -1.18 -18.52 12.53
CA ALA A 552 -1.74 -18.62 11.18
C ALA A 552 -3.18 -19.14 11.23
N LEU A 553 -4.16 -18.22 11.13
CA LEU A 553 -5.55 -18.52 11.44
C LEU A 553 -5.96 -19.63 10.47
N PRO A 554 -6.30 -20.84 10.97
CA PRO A 554 -6.37 -22.04 10.15
C PRO A 554 -7.28 -21.75 8.97
N ALA A 555 -6.68 -21.80 7.77
CA ALA A 555 -7.10 -20.97 6.63
C ALA A 555 -8.62 -21.05 6.44
N ARG A 556 -9.31 -19.97 6.85
CA ARG A 556 -10.77 -19.98 6.95
C ARG A 556 -11.32 -20.29 5.57
N GLN A 557 -12.32 -21.17 5.51
CA GLN A 557 -13.01 -21.47 4.27
C GLN A 557 -13.75 -20.21 3.81
N VAL A 558 -13.10 -19.46 2.93
CA VAL A 558 -13.66 -18.32 2.21
C VAL A 558 -14.08 -18.83 0.84
N ARG A 559 -15.33 -18.59 0.47
CA ARG A 559 -15.86 -18.78 -0.89
C ARG A 559 -16.35 -17.44 -1.41
N ILE A 560 -15.86 -17.03 -2.58
CA ILE A 560 -16.29 -15.80 -3.25
C ILE A 560 -16.95 -16.17 -4.58
N ALA A 561 -18.07 -15.54 -4.89
CA ALA A 561 -18.78 -15.65 -6.16
C ALA A 561 -18.94 -14.29 -6.85
N ASP A 562 -19.20 -14.30 -8.16
CA ASP A 562 -19.62 -13.15 -8.95
C ASP A 562 -21.12 -12.86 -8.74
N ARG A 563 -21.67 -11.81 -9.37
CA ARG A 563 -23.08 -11.40 -9.21
C ARG A 563 -24.09 -12.43 -9.70
N ASN A 564 -23.63 -13.39 -10.52
CA ASN A 564 -24.41 -14.49 -11.07
C ASN A 564 -24.21 -15.81 -10.28
N GLY A 565 -23.45 -15.79 -9.17
CA GLY A 565 -23.14 -16.97 -8.36
C GLY A 565 -21.96 -17.82 -8.87
N VAL A 566 -21.26 -17.40 -9.93
CA VAL A 566 -20.09 -18.12 -10.47
C VAL A 566 -18.92 -18.01 -9.51
N VAL A 567 -18.28 -19.14 -9.16
CA VAL A 567 -17.20 -19.13 -8.16
C VAL A 567 -15.94 -18.45 -8.68
N LEU A 568 -15.51 -17.42 -7.94
CA LEU A 568 -14.27 -16.66 -8.18
C LEU A 568 -13.12 -17.16 -7.32
N TRP A 569 -13.41 -17.63 -6.11
CA TRP A 569 -12.43 -18.12 -5.14
C TRP A 569 -13.00 -19.27 -4.32
N SER A 570 -12.22 -20.35 -4.19
CA SER A 570 -12.43 -21.45 -3.25
C SER A 570 -11.08 -22.07 -2.88
N ASP A 571 -11.03 -22.89 -1.83
CA ASP A 571 -9.89 -23.78 -1.53
C ASP A 571 -8.51 -23.09 -1.38
N GLY A 572 -8.52 -21.78 -1.09
CA GLY A 572 -7.32 -20.96 -0.92
C GLY A 572 -6.75 -20.35 -2.22
N ALA A 573 -7.47 -20.41 -3.35
CA ALA A 573 -7.03 -19.84 -4.61
C ALA A 573 -8.18 -19.25 -5.45
N ALA A 574 -7.84 -18.35 -6.38
CA ALA A 574 -8.75 -17.87 -7.41
C ALA A 574 -8.93 -18.93 -8.52
N THR A 575 -10.14 -19.06 -9.06
CA THR A 575 -10.44 -20.01 -10.15
C THR A 575 -9.62 -19.69 -11.41
N PRO A 576 -9.34 -20.67 -12.30
CA PRO A 576 -8.61 -20.43 -13.55
C PRO A 576 -9.20 -19.27 -14.37
N GLU A 577 -10.52 -19.18 -14.41
CA GLU A 577 -11.31 -18.19 -15.13
C GLU A 577 -11.17 -16.79 -14.50
N ALA A 578 -11.28 -16.70 -13.17
CA ALA A 578 -11.05 -15.44 -12.43
C ALA A 578 -9.60 -14.94 -12.58
N ARG A 579 -8.62 -15.85 -12.61
CA ARG A 579 -7.21 -15.52 -12.86
C ARG A 579 -6.97 -15.03 -14.29
N ALA A 580 -7.61 -15.65 -15.28
CA ALA A 580 -7.58 -15.20 -16.68
C ALA A 580 -8.28 -13.84 -16.86
N ALA A 581 -9.32 -13.55 -16.08
CA ALA A 581 -10.03 -12.28 -16.05
C ALA A 581 -9.31 -11.17 -15.24
N GLY A 582 -8.04 -11.38 -14.86
CA GLY A 582 -7.20 -10.40 -14.18
C GLY A 582 -7.47 -10.22 -12.68
N LEU A 583 -8.38 -11.00 -12.08
CA LEU A 583 -8.85 -10.75 -10.70
C LEU A 583 -7.89 -11.19 -9.58
N SER A 584 -6.75 -11.81 -9.88
CA SER A 584 -5.81 -12.32 -8.86
C SER A 584 -5.35 -11.27 -7.83
N PRO A 585 -4.93 -10.04 -8.22
CA PRO A 585 -4.56 -9.01 -7.25
C PRO A 585 -5.73 -8.58 -6.35
N MET A 586 -6.96 -8.61 -6.88
CA MET A 586 -8.17 -8.20 -6.18
C MET A 586 -8.65 -9.27 -5.20
N LEU A 587 -8.81 -10.51 -5.64
CA LEU A 587 -9.32 -11.62 -4.82
C LEU A 587 -8.28 -12.11 -3.82
N GLY A 588 -7.04 -12.30 -4.28
CA GLY A 588 -5.98 -13.02 -3.57
C GLY A 588 -5.00 -13.68 -4.56
N VAL A 589 -3.70 -13.66 -4.25
CA VAL A 589 -2.69 -14.42 -5.02
C VAL A 589 -2.23 -15.70 -4.32
N ALA A 590 -2.48 -15.77 -3.01
CA ALA A 590 -2.21 -16.88 -2.09
C ALA A 590 -3.06 -16.67 -0.80
N PRO A 591 -3.24 -17.69 0.06
CA PRO A 591 -4.02 -17.56 1.31
C PRO A 591 -3.52 -16.47 2.26
N GLU A 592 -2.23 -16.15 2.23
CA GLU A 592 -1.62 -15.13 3.10
C GLU A 592 -1.70 -13.71 2.51
N HIS A 593 -2.33 -13.52 1.34
CA HIS A 593 -2.53 -12.19 0.74
C HIS A 593 -3.62 -11.40 1.50
N ALA A 594 -3.26 -10.92 2.69
CA ALA A 594 -4.19 -10.34 3.66
C ALA A 594 -5.02 -9.17 3.11
N SER A 595 -4.51 -8.38 2.16
CA SER A 595 -5.17 -7.22 1.56
C SER A 595 -6.06 -7.55 0.35
N GLY A 596 -5.94 -8.73 -0.27
CA GLY A 596 -6.93 -9.23 -1.24
C GLY A 596 -8.27 -9.56 -0.55
N VAL A 597 -9.39 -9.53 -1.28
CA VAL A 597 -10.75 -9.73 -0.71
C VAL A 597 -10.83 -11.00 0.16
N ALA A 598 -10.24 -12.12 -0.26
CA ALA A 598 -10.24 -13.34 0.54
C ALA A 598 -9.48 -13.19 1.88
N GLY A 599 -8.34 -12.48 1.86
CA GLY A 599 -7.58 -12.14 3.07
C GLY A 599 -8.27 -11.10 3.96
N MET A 600 -9.09 -10.21 3.39
CA MET A 600 -9.96 -9.32 4.15
C MET A 600 -11.06 -10.09 4.88
N LEU A 601 -11.77 -10.98 4.18
CA LEU A 601 -12.81 -11.81 4.77
C LEU A 601 -12.26 -12.76 5.86
N ALA A 602 -11.04 -13.27 5.67
CA ALA A 602 -10.36 -14.08 6.68
C ALA A 602 -10.02 -13.33 7.98
N ARG A 603 -9.95 -11.98 7.95
CA ARG A 603 -9.71 -11.11 9.13
C ARG A 603 -10.96 -10.81 9.96
N ILE A 604 -12.16 -11.15 9.50
CA ILE A 604 -13.41 -10.83 10.21
C ILE A 604 -13.51 -11.63 11.53
N PRO A 605 -13.84 -11.00 12.68
CA PRO A 605 -14.04 -11.73 13.94
C PRO A 605 -15.15 -12.80 13.87
N GLY A 606 -15.00 -13.89 14.63
CA GLY A 606 -15.93 -15.03 14.63
C GLY A 606 -15.23 -16.36 14.33
N GLY A 607 -16.01 -17.45 14.20
CA GLY A 607 -15.48 -18.82 14.04
C GLY A 607 -15.97 -19.60 12.80
N GLY A 608 -16.80 -18.98 11.94
CA GLY A 608 -17.43 -19.67 10.80
C GLY A 608 -16.71 -19.47 9.45
N PRO A 609 -17.03 -20.30 8.43
CA PRO A 609 -16.68 -20.04 7.04
C PRO A 609 -17.28 -18.71 6.57
N GLN A 610 -16.71 -18.13 5.51
CA GLN A 610 -17.18 -16.86 4.94
C GLN A 610 -17.64 -17.10 3.50
N MET A 611 -18.88 -16.69 3.19
CA MET A 611 -19.45 -16.75 1.85
C MET A 611 -19.77 -15.35 1.38
N ALA A 612 -19.18 -14.92 0.26
CA ALA A 612 -19.33 -13.57 -0.28
C ALA A 612 -19.76 -13.57 -1.75
N GLY A 613 -20.69 -12.69 -2.11
CA GLY A 613 -20.99 -12.33 -3.49
C GLY A 613 -20.37 -10.98 -3.84
N LEU A 614 -19.77 -10.85 -5.02
CA LEU A 614 -19.30 -9.58 -5.56
C LEU A 614 -20.26 -9.04 -6.64
N THR A 615 -20.21 -7.74 -6.90
CA THR A 615 -21.02 -7.06 -7.93
C THR A 615 -20.55 -7.30 -9.37
N LEU A 616 -19.37 -7.90 -9.56
CA LEU A 616 -18.77 -8.18 -10.86
C LEU A 616 -19.57 -9.23 -11.65
N ASP A 617 -19.64 -9.10 -12.97
CA ASP A 617 -19.96 -10.21 -13.88
C ASP A 617 -18.65 -10.76 -14.46
N LEU A 618 -18.35 -12.04 -14.24
CA LEU A 618 -17.07 -12.63 -14.63
C LEU A 618 -16.81 -12.61 -16.16
N PRO A 619 -17.78 -12.97 -17.03
CA PRO A 619 -17.63 -12.80 -18.48
C PRO A 619 -17.35 -11.36 -18.92
N LEU A 620 -18.05 -10.38 -18.36
CA LEU A 620 -17.89 -8.95 -18.64
C LEU A 620 -16.52 -8.43 -18.18
N GLN A 621 -16.07 -8.85 -16.99
CA GLN A 621 -14.72 -8.60 -16.48
C GLN A 621 -13.66 -9.18 -17.42
N ALA A 622 -13.81 -10.43 -17.89
CA ALA A 622 -12.85 -11.07 -18.78
C ALA A 622 -12.75 -10.34 -20.14
N ARG A 623 -13.87 -9.87 -20.70
CA ARG A 623 -13.88 -9.01 -21.90
C ARG A 623 -13.22 -7.67 -21.64
N ALA A 624 -13.54 -6.99 -20.54
CA ALA A 624 -12.93 -5.71 -20.17
C ALA A 624 -11.40 -5.83 -20.02
N GLN A 625 -10.92 -6.91 -19.39
CA GLN A 625 -9.49 -7.18 -19.24
C GLN A 625 -8.80 -7.41 -20.59
N ALA A 626 -9.35 -8.28 -21.44
CA ALA A 626 -8.80 -8.55 -22.77
C ALA A 626 -8.73 -7.28 -23.66
N ILE A 627 -9.72 -6.39 -23.54
CA ILE A 627 -9.78 -5.11 -24.27
C ILE A 627 -8.76 -4.11 -23.72
N VAL A 628 -8.56 -4.02 -22.40
CA VAL A 628 -7.50 -3.22 -21.79
C VAL A 628 -6.10 -3.73 -22.19
N ASP A 629 -5.87 -5.04 -22.12
CA ASP A 629 -4.61 -5.65 -22.54
C ASP A 629 -4.35 -5.50 -24.05
N CYS A 630 -5.40 -5.42 -24.88
CA CYS A 630 -5.27 -5.19 -26.31
C CYS A 630 -5.07 -3.71 -26.67
N VAL A 631 -6.07 -2.88 -26.38
CA VAL A 631 -6.18 -1.51 -26.90
C VAL A 631 -5.36 -0.55 -26.04
N ALA A 632 -5.46 -0.64 -24.71
CA ALA A 632 -4.81 0.31 -23.80
C ALA A 632 -3.31 0.01 -23.61
N LEU A 633 -2.91 -1.23 -23.33
CA LEU A 633 -1.49 -1.55 -23.23
C LEU A 633 -0.78 -1.55 -24.58
N ARG A 634 -1.29 -2.34 -25.54
CA ARG A 634 -0.58 -2.68 -26.78
C ARG A 634 -0.92 -1.81 -27.99
N ARG A 635 -1.89 -0.89 -27.88
CA ARG A 635 -2.45 -0.11 -29.01
C ARG A 635 -2.98 -0.98 -30.17
N GLY A 636 -3.36 -2.22 -29.87
CA GLY A 636 -3.97 -3.13 -30.83
C GLY A 636 -5.44 -2.78 -31.14
N ARG A 637 -6.03 -3.53 -32.06
CA ARG A 637 -7.46 -3.47 -32.41
C ARG A 637 -8.16 -4.72 -31.89
N TRP A 638 -9.30 -4.52 -31.24
CA TRP A 638 -10.20 -5.59 -30.79
C TRP A 638 -11.29 -5.83 -31.85
N ASP A 639 -11.56 -7.09 -32.18
CA ASP A 639 -12.60 -7.50 -33.14
C ASP A 639 -13.85 -8.12 -32.50
N GLY A 640 -13.89 -8.21 -31.17
CA GLY A 640 -14.92 -8.94 -30.41
C GLY A 640 -14.44 -10.31 -29.88
N THR A 641 -13.33 -10.82 -30.42
CA THR A 641 -12.78 -12.14 -30.07
C THR A 641 -11.28 -12.13 -29.78
N ALA A 642 -10.51 -11.38 -30.56
CA ALA A 642 -9.06 -11.39 -30.56
C ALA A 642 -8.47 -9.97 -30.64
N CYS A 643 -7.14 -9.90 -30.44
CA CYS A 643 -6.37 -8.68 -30.55
C CYS A 643 -5.43 -8.72 -31.75
N SER A 644 -5.54 -7.75 -32.66
CA SER A 644 -4.70 -7.63 -33.85
C SER A 644 -3.84 -6.35 -33.82
N GLY A 645 -2.68 -6.36 -34.47
CA GLY A 645 -1.83 -5.19 -34.67
C GLY A 645 -1.21 -4.55 -33.41
N GLY A 646 -1.27 -5.22 -32.25
CA GLY A 646 -0.73 -4.68 -31.00
C GLY A 646 0.80 -4.79 -30.91
N ALA A 647 1.45 -3.72 -30.45
CA ALA A 647 2.89 -3.65 -30.18
C ALA A 647 3.22 -3.97 -28.71
N ALA A 648 4.50 -4.12 -28.37
CA ALA A 648 4.92 -4.19 -26.97
C ALA A 648 4.63 -2.83 -26.26
N PRO A 649 4.12 -2.83 -25.02
CA PRO A 649 3.98 -1.60 -24.24
C PRO A 649 5.36 -1.03 -23.87
N PRO A 650 5.53 0.30 -23.81
CA PRO A 650 6.73 0.89 -23.25
C PRO A 650 6.81 0.63 -21.74
N PRO A 651 8.02 0.66 -21.13
CA PRO A 651 8.20 0.48 -19.69
C PRO A 651 7.31 1.43 -18.87
N GLY A 652 6.80 0.97 -17.73
CA GLY A 652 5.94 1.76 -16.84
C GLY A 652 4.54 2.09 -17.37
N ARG A 653 4.15 1.69 -18.60
CA ARG A 653 2.75 1.84 -19.05
C ARG A 653 1.83 0.99 -18.20
N GLN A 654 0.84 1.66 -17.62
CA GLN A 654 -0.29 1.06 -16.92
C GLN A 654 -1.59 1.51 -17.55
N ALA A 655 -2.63 0.70 -17.38
CA ALA A 655 -3.99 0.99 -17.81
C ALA A 655 -5.00 0.44 -16.80
N GLY A 656 -6.19 1.03 -16.79
CA GLY A 656 -7.29 0.58 -15.93
C GLY A 656 -8.62 1.11 -16.43
N LEU A 657 -9.66 0.29 -16.30
CA LEU A 657 -11.02 0.58 -16.73
C LEU A 657 -12.02 0.16 -15.65
N VAL A 658 -13.01 1.00 -15.39
CA VAL A 658 -14.17 0.69 -14.54
C VAL A 658 -15.45 0.85 -15.35
N LEU A 659 -16.38 -0.08 -15.16
CA LEU A 659 -17.78 0.01 -15.56
C LEU A 659 -18.65 -0.13 -14.30
N LEU A 660 -19.54 0.83 -14.10
CA LEU A 660 -20.30 1.10 -12.88
C LEU A 660 -21.78 1.29 -13.23
N ASP A 661 -22.68 0.54 -12.60
CA ASP A 661 -24.10 0.90 -12.57
C ASP A 661 -24.25 2.18 -11.73
N ALA A 662 -24.68 3.27 -12.36
CA ALA A 662 -24.65 4.60 -11.75
C ALA A 662 -25.75 4.82 -10.69
N HIS A 663 -26.85 4.08 -10.78
CA HIS A 663 -28.00 4.21 -9.88
C HIS A 663 -27.77 3.43 -8.58
N SER A 664 -27.34 2.17 -8.70
CA SER A 664 -27.10 1.28 -7.57
C SER A 664 -25.70 1.40 -6.98
N GLY A 665 -24.72 1.87 -7.76
CA GLY A 665 -23.30 1.89 -7.39
C GLY A 665 -22.57 0.54 -7.61
N GLU A 666 -23.13 -0.41 -8.35
CA GLU A 666 -22.49 -1.71 -8.56
C GLU A 666 -21.33 -1.66 -9.55
N ILE A 667 -20.14 -2.05 -9.11
CA ILE A 667 -18.97 -2.23 -9.98
C ILE A 667 -19.17 -3.53 -10.78
N LEU A 668 -19.56 -3.39 -12.04
CA LEU A 668 -19.86 -4.51 -12.94
C LEU A 668 -18.59 -5.12 -13.56
N ALA A 669 -17.59 -4.27 -13.83
CA ALA A 669 -16.26 -4.67 -14.24
C ALA A 669 -15.20 -3.66 -13.80
N ALA A 670 -14.01 -4.16 -13.49
CA ALA A 670 -12.84 -3.40 -13.08
C ALA A 670 -11.55 -4.07 -13.59
N ALA A 671 -11.17 -3.72 -14.80
CA ALA A 671 -9.98 -4.24 -15.48
C ALA A 671 -8.74 -3.39 -15.16
N GLY A 672 -7.56 -4.00 -15.17
CA GLY A 672 -6.30 -3.33 -14.84
C GLY A 672 -5.09 -4.06 -15.38
N ALA A 673 -4.11 -3.32 -15.89
CA ALA A 673 -2.97 -3.89 -16.60
C ALA A 673 -1.71 -3.03 -16.50
N GLY A 674 -0.55 -3.63 -16.80
CA GLY A 674 0.77 -2.98 -16.76
C GLY A 674 1.55 -3.17 -15.45
N ASN A 675 0.97 -3.87 -14.48
CA ASN A 675 1.71 -4.40 -13.34
C ASN A 675 2.56 -5.61 -13.76
N ALA A 676 3.64 -5.88 -13.03
CA ALA A 676 4.37 -7.15 -13.15
C ALA A 676 3.47 -8.35 -12.77
N PRO A 677 3.63 -9.54 -13.37
CA PRO A 677 2.81 -10.71 -13.04
C PRO A 677 2.95 -11.12 -11.56
N ALA A 678 1.82 -11.36 -10.89
CA ALA A 678 1.77 -11.82 -9.51
C ALA A 678 0.86 -13.06 -9.36
N GLY A 679 1.35 -14.07 -8.64
CA GLY A 679 0.61 -15.29 -8.35
C GLY A 679 1.35 -16.19 -7.36
N ALA A 680 0.77 -17.35 -7.03
CA ALA A 680 1.34 -18.29 -6.06
C ALA A 680 2.80 -18.69 -6.37
N PHE A 681 3.20 -18.75 -7.65
CA PHE A 681 4.54 -19.14 -8.09
C PHE A 681 5.65 -18.13 -7.74
N ASN A 682 5.32 -16.85 -7.55
CA ASN A 682 6.28 -15.79 -7.15
C ASN A 682 5.86 -15.05 -5.88
N TRP A 683 4.92 -15.61 -5.10
CA TRP A 683 4.31 -14.96 -3.94
C TRP A 683 5.31 -14.41 -2.92
N ALA A 684 6.42 -15.12 -2.64
CA ALA A 684 7.43 -14.64 -1.69
C ALA A 684 8.11 -13.34 -2.16
N GLU A 685 8.52 -13.25 -3.43
CA GLU A 685 9.16 -12.05 -4.00
C GLU A 685 8.15 -10.90 -4.09
N VAL A 686 6.92 -11.19 -4.52
CA VAL A 686 5.80 -10.23 -4.58
C VAL A 686 5.44 -9.66 -3.20
N ARG A 687 5.34 -10.52 -2.17
CA ARG A 687 5.04 -10.13 -0.78
C ARG A 687 6.12 -9.24 -0.19
N ASP A 688 7.39 -9.57 -0.40
CA ASP A 688 8.48 -8.79 0.17
C ASP A 688 8.76 -7.50 -0.62
N PHE A 689 8.43 -7.48 -1.92
CA PHE A 689 8.32 -6.23 -2.67
C PHE A 689 7.15 -5.35 -2.20
N ASP A 690 5.97 -5.91 -1.93
CA ASP A 690 4.84 -5.16 -1.36
C ASP A 690 5.17 -4.56 0.02
N ARG A 691 5.97 -5.24 0.82
CA ARG A 691 6.47 -4.71 2.11
C ARG A 691 7.50 -3.59 1.94
N ALA A 692 8.35 -3.68 0.93
CA ALA A 692 9.40 -2.69 0.66
C ALA A 692 8.88 -1.44 -0.09
N ASN A 693 7.93 -1.63 -1.00
CA ASN A 693 7.35 -0.61 -1.87
C ASN A 693 5.86 -0.96 -2.19
N PRO A 694 4.94 -0.78 -1.23
CA PRO A 694 3.52 -1.14 -1.41
C PRO A 694 2.84 -0.33 -2.52
N ALA A 695 3.35 0.87 -2.82
CA ALA A 695 2.80 1.79 -3.81
C ALA A 695 3.04 1.33 -5.26
N ARG A 696 4.24 0.82 -5.58
CA ARG A 696 4.57 0.24 -6.90
C ARG A 696 4.31 -1.27 -6.98
N SER A 697 3.71 -1.86 -5.95
CA SER A 697 3.47 -3.30 -5.85
C SER A 697 2.58 -3.83 -6.98
N PRO A 698 2.89 -4.99 -7.58
CA PRO A 698 2.03 -5.60 -8.58
C PRO A 698 0.66 -6.04 -8.03
N LEU A 699 0.49 -6.04 -6.70
CA LEU A 699 -0.77 -6.30 -6.02
C LEU A 699 -1.75 -5.12 -6.03
N ARG A 700 -1.30 -3.91 -6.44
CA ARG A 700 -2.20 -2.75 -6.57
C ARG A 700 -3.19 -2.95 -7.71
N ILE A 701 -4.43 -2.48 -7.52
CA ILE A 701 -5.52 -2.63 -8.50
C ILE A 701 -5.65 -1.33 -9.32
N PRO A 702 -5.20 -1.25 -10.59
CA PRO A 702 -5.14 0.03 -11.33
C PRO A 702 -6.49 0.72 -11.56
N ALA A 703 -7.60 0.00 -11.36
CA ALA A 703 -8.96 0.54 -11.42
C ALA A 703 -9.30 1.48 -10.25
N TRP A 704 -8.73 1.29 -9.05
CA TRP A 704 -9.01 2.12 -7.86
C TRP A 704 -7.85 2.30 -6.87
N GLN A 705 -6.63 1.87 -7.19
CA GLN A 705 -5.45 2.04 -6.34
C GLN A 705 -4.29 2.63 -7.13
N HIS A 706 -3.64 3.65 -6.56
CA HIS A 706 -2.44 4.26 -7.14
C HIS A 706 -1.40 4.70 -6.10
N ASP A 707 -0.16 4.81 -6.55
CA ASP A 707 0.97 5.46 -5.90
C ASP A 707 0.93 7.00 -5.92
N GLY A 708 0.04 7.58 -6.74
CA GLY A 708 -0.08 9.02 -6.95
C GLY A 708 0.87 9.55 -8.04
N GLY A 709 1.20 10.85 -7.99
CA GLY A 709 2.06 11.51 -8.97
C GLY A 709 1.42 11.73 -10.36
N VAL A 710 2.20 12.35 -11.26
CA VAL A 710 1.75 12.85 -12.58
C VAL A 710 1.16 11.79 -13.51
N HIS A 711 1.55 10.52 -13.34
CA HIS A 711 1.00 9.41 -14.13
C HIS A 711 -0.44 9.01 -13.75
N ARG A 712 -1.04 9.73 -12.79
CA ARG A 712 -2.43 9.57 -12.31
C ARG A 712 -3.27 10.83 -12.54
N SER A 713 -2.71 11.88 -13.14
CA SER A 713 -3.42 13.14 -13.32
C SER A 713 -4.52 12.98 -14.39
N PRO A 714 -5.79 13.30 -14.08
CA PRO A 714 -6.93 13.16 -15.00
C PRO A 714 -6.85 14.10 -16.21
N GLY A 715 -6.16 15.24 -16.06
CA GLY A 715 -6.16 16.31 -17.04
C GLY A 715 -7.58 16.76 -17.37
N SER A 716 -7.84 17.01 -18.65
CA SER A 716 -9.12 17.59 -19.10
C SER A 716 -10.40 16.76 -18.86
N THR A 717 -10.37 15.56 -18.23
CA THR A 717 -11.59 14.94 -17.68
C THR A 717 -12.05 15.62 -16.39
N PHE A 718 -11.12 16.13 -15.57
CA PHE A 718 -11.46 16.85 -14.33
C PHE A 718 -12.24 18.15 -14.58
N LYS A 719 -12.24 18.68 -15.80
CA LYS A 719 -13.09 19.82 -16.17
C LYS A 719 -14.59 19.58 -15.94
N VAL A 720 -15.02 18.33 -15.82
CA VAL A 720 -16.38 17.97 -15.36
C VAL A 720 -16.60 18.35 -13.89
N VAL A 721 -15.60 18.13 -13.04
CA VAL A 721 -15.58 18.58 -11.63
C VAL A 721 -15.45 20.10 -11.54
N SER A 722 -14.56 20.70 -12.34
CA SER A 722 -14.45 22.17 -12.43
C SER A 722 -15.77 22.82 -12.87
N ALA A 723 -16.46 22.22 -13.84
CA ALA A 723 -17.77 22.67 -14.30
C ALA A 723 -18.83 22.60 -13.18
N LEU A 724 -18.85 21.53 -12.39
CA LEU A 724 -19.74 21.43 -11.22
C LEU A 724 -19.43 22.53 -10.18
N GLY A 725 -18.15 22.80 -9.92
CA GLY A 725 -17.74 23.89 -9.02
C GLY A 725 -18.18 25.26 -9.50
N LEU A 726 -18.08 25.53 -10.81
CA LEU A 726 -18.55 26.78 -11.41
C LEU A 726 -20.08 26.91 -11.34
N GLU A 727 -20.84 25.85 -11.64
CA GLU A 727 -22.32 25.86 -11.52
C GLU A 727 -22.80 25.98 -10.06
N LEU A 728 -22.05 25.46 -9.08
CA LEU A 728 -22.31 25.68 -7.66
C LEU A 728 -22.07 27.14 -7.25
N ALA A 729 -21.02 27.80 -7.77
CA ALA A 729 -20.74 29.21 -7.53
C ALA A 729 -21.73 30.15 -8.24
N ALA A 730 -22.15 29.80 -9.46
CA ALA A 730 -23.08 30.57 -10.29
C ALA A 730 -24.44 30.80 -9.62
N ARG A 731 -24.86 29.90 -8.71
CA ARG A 731 -26.05 30.09 -7.85
C ARG A 731 -26.04 31.41 -7.07
N ASN A 732 -24.85 31.93 -6.74
CA ASN A 732 -24.65 33.16 -5.97
C ASN A 732 -24.01 34.30 -6.79
N ASP A 733 -23.42 34.03 -7.95
CA ASP A 733 -22.87 35.05 -8.88
C ASP A 733 -23.59 35.03 -10.23
N ARG A 734 -24.46 36.03 -10.45
CA ARG A 734 -25.22 36.22 -11.70
C ARG A 734 -24.35 36.51 -12.92
N GLN A 735 -23.17 37.11 -12.75
CA GLN A 735 -22.25 37.35 -13.86
C GLN A 735 -21.57 36.04 -14.28
N LEU A 736 -21.23 35.18 -13.31
CA LEU A 736 -20.74 33.84 -13.59
C LEU A 736 -21.83 32.99 -14.27
N ASP A 737 -23.07 32.94 -13.75
CA ASP A 737 -24.15 32.16 -14.39
C ASP A 737 -24.37 32.54 -15.87
N ALA A 738 -24.38 33.84 -16.17
CA ALA A 738 -24.54 34.31 -17.54
C ALA A 738 -23.32 33.93 -18.44
N LEU A 739 -22.11 33.89 -17.88
CA LEU A 739 -20.91 33.37 -18.58
C LEU A 739 -20.98 31.85 -18.81
N LEU A 740 -21.58 31.09 -17.90
CA LEU A 740 -21.80 29.65 -18.07
C LEU A 740 -22.86 29.37 -19.14
N ASP A 741 -23.93 30.18 -19.22
CA ASP A 741 -24.99 30.02 -20.21
C ASP A 741 -24.49 30.28 -21.64
N GLY A 742 -23.82 31.43 -21.84
CA GLY A 742 -23.12 31.77 -23.08
C GLY A 742 -23.28 33.23 -23.49
N MET A 743 -22.15 33.91 -23.65
CA MET A 743 -22.04 35.32 -24.04
C MET A 743 -21.34 35.45 -25.40
N ALA A 744 -21.46 36.61 -26.07
CA ALA A 744 -20.64 36.88 -27.24
C ALA A 744 -19.15 37.04 -26.82
N PRO A 745 -18.16 36.55 -27.61
CA PRO A 745 -16.75 36.66 -27.26
C PRO A 745 -16.28 38.09 -26.93
N SER A 746 -16.83 39.10 -27.61
CA SER A 746 -16.55 40.52 -27.36
C SER A 746 -17.09 41.03 -26.01
N GLU A 747 -18.13 40.41 -25.44
CA GLU A 747 -18.66 40.69 -24.10
C GLU A 747 -17.79 40.04 -23.03
N ILE A 748 -17.38 38.79 -23.25
CA ILE A 748 -16.45 38.07 -22.36
C ILE A 748 -15.13 38.84 -22.24
N ASN A 749 -14.57 39.32 -23.36
CA ASN A 749 -13.37 40.15 -23.37
C ASN A 749 -13.54 41.49 -22.65
N ARG A 750 -14.73 42.10 -22.72
CA ARG A 750 -15.07 43.35 -22.02
C ARG A 750 -15.16 43.11 -20.51
N MET A 751 -15.78 42.00 -20.12
CA MET A 751 -15.96 41.55 -18.74
C MET A 751 -14.62 41.19 -18.06
N ALA A 752 -13.72 40.49 -18.76
CA ALA A 752 -12.37 40.20 -18.28
C ALA A 752 -11.56 41.49 -18.05
N ARG A 753 -11.45 42.35 -19.08
CA ARG A 753 -10.73 43.62 -18.98
C ARG A 753 -11.31 44.57 -17.95
N GLY A 754 -12.63 44.62 -17.80
CA GLY A 754 -13.31 45.43 -16.79
C GLY A 754 -13.02 45.02 -15.34
N ARG A 755 -12.50 43.81 -15.11
CA ARG A 755 -12.00 43.30 -13.83
C ARG A 755 -10.45 43.23 -13.78
N GLY A 756 -9.76 43.76 -14.78
CA GLY A 756 -8.29 43.77 -14.88
C GLY A 756 -7.65 42.42 -15.22
N TYR A 757 -8.42 41.40 -15.60
CA TYR A 757 -7.85 40.11 -16.01
C TYR A 757 -7.29 40.19 -17.44
N ASP A 758 -6.04 39.75 -17.60
CA ASP A 758 -5.36 39.61 -18.89
C ASP A 758 -5.82 38.34 -19.64
N PHE A 759 -7.12 38.27 -19.92
CA PHE A 759 -7.79 37.21 -20.67
C PHE A 759 -8.37 37.76 -21.98
N GLY A 760 -8.23 36.99 -23.06
CA GLY A 760 -8.86 37.28 -24.34
C GLY A 760 -9.31 36.00 -25.05
N THR A 761 -10.52 36.00 -25.63
CA THR A 761 -11.07 34.85 -26.35
C THR A 761 -10.29 34.50 -27.60
N ALA A 762 -9.65 35.46 -28.27
CA ALA A 762 -8.76 35.18 -29.40
C ALA A 762 -7.41 34.59 -28.98
N ALA A 763 -7.01 34.70 -27.70
CA ALA A 763 -5.68 34.32 -27.25
C ALA A 763 -5.55 32.79 -27.04
N PRO A 764 -4.42 32.17 -27.44
CA PRO A 764 -4.16 30.76 -27.20
C PRO A 764 -3.68 30.47 -25.77
N VAL A 765 -3.29 31.50 -25.01
CA VAL A 765 -2.72 31.44 -23.67
C VAL A 765 -3.46 32.33 -22.68
N TYR A 766 -3.44 31.97 -21.40
CA TYR A 766 -3.98 32.80 -20.31
C TYR A 766 -3.11 32.71 -19.03
N PRO A 767 -2.73 33.83 -18.41
CA PRO A 767 -2.79 35.21 -18.93
C PRO A 767 -1.91 35.41 -20.17
N VAL A 768 -2.25 36.40 -21.00
CA VAL A 768 -1.60 36.62 -22.31
C VAL A 768 -0.12 37.04 -22.16
N ASN A 769 0.17 37.91 -21.19
CA ASN A 769 1.49 38.51 -20.96
C ASN A 769 2.24 37.88 -19.77
N GLY A 770 1.71 36.81 -19.18
CA GLY A 770 2.27 36.20 -17.97
C GLY A 770 3.31 35.11 -18.25
N ARG A 771 4.40 35.13 -17.48
CA ARG A 771 5.47 34.11 -17.53
C ARG A 771 4.98 32.69 -17.21
N ALA A 772 3.89 32.56 -16.43
CA ALA A 772 3.31 31.29 -16.00
C ALA A 772 1.83 31.21 -16.46
N HIS A 773 1.63 30.79 -17.71
CA HIS A 773 0.34 30.75 -18.39
C HIS A 773 -0.16 29.32 -18.66
N ILE A 774 -1.45 29.19 -18.96
CA ILE A 774 -2.10 27.98 -19.45
C ILE A 774 -2.37 28.12 -20.94
N THR A 775 -1.97 27.14 -21.75
CA THR A 775 -2.10 27.12 -23.21
C THR A 775 -3.25 26.22 -23.67
N ASN A 776 -4.01 26.61 -24.69
CA ASN A 776 -4.99 25.76 -25.37
C ASN A 776 -4.32 24.68 -26.24
N TYR A 777 -5.00 23.55 -26.42
CA TYR A 777 -4.51 22.48 -27.30
C TYR A 777 -4.40 22.98 -28.76
N ARG A 778 -3.23 22.74 -29.38
CA ARG A 778 -2.83 23.28 -30.71
C ARG A 778 -2.87 24.82 -30.80
N GLU A 779 -2.67 25.52 -29.68
CA GLU A 779 -2.50 26.98 -29.64
C GLU A 779 -3.61 27.75 -30.37
N GLN A 780 -4.86 27.29 -30.18
CA GLN A 780 -6.03 27.92 -30.78
C GLN A 780 -6.73 28.88 -29.81
N GLY A 781 -7.22 30.00 -30.33
CA GLY A 781 -8.22 30.82 -29.64
C GLY A 781 -9.56 30.08 -29.46
N LEU A 782 -10.51 30.73 -28.79
CA LEU A 782 -11.82 30.19 -28.42
C LEU A 782 -12.93 30.53 -29.44
N GLU A 783 -12.73 31.56 -30.26
CA GLU A 783 -13.82 32.27 -30.96
C GLU A 783 -14.49 31.42 -32.05
N HIS A 784 -13.72 30.58 -32.76
CA HIS A 784 -14.25 29.61 -33.74
C HIS A 784 -15.03 28.44 -33.11
N ARG A 785 -15.18 28.43 -31.78
CA ARG A 785 -16.01 27.47 -31.03
C ARG A 785 -17.29 28.09 -30.48
N ALA A 786 -17.53 29.38 -30.71
CA ALA A 786 -18.83 29.98 -30.46
C ALA A 786 -19.90 29.32 -31.35
N GLN A 787 -21.09 29.12 -30.79
CA GLN A 787 -22.27 28.57 -31.47
C GLN A 787 -23.39 29.60 -31.33
N ASP A 788 -24.07 29.92 -32.43
CA ASP A 788 -25.08 30.99 -32.49
C ASP A 788 -24.56 32.34 -31.95
N GLY A 789 -23.28 32.62 -32.22
CA GLY A 789 -22.54 33.79 -31.73
C GLY A 789 -22.09 33.73 -30.26
N LYS A 790 -22.45 32.67 -29.51
CA LYS A 790 -22.23 32.55 -28.07
C LYS A 790 -21.18 31.51 -27.69
N LEU A 791 -20.39 31.83 -26.66
CA LEU A 791 -19.43 30.95 -26.02
C LEU A 791 -19.77 30.84 -24.52
N GLY A 792 -20.03 29.61 -24.03
CA GLY A 792 -20.27 29.32 -22.62
C GLY A 792 -19.73 27.96 -22.21
N LEU A 793 -20.17 27.47 -21.04
CA LEU A 793 -19.69 26.22 -20.44
C LEU A 793 -19.86 25.01 -21.37
N ARG A 794 -20.98 24.98 -22.12
CA ARG A 794 -21.30 23.93 -23.11
C ARG A 794 -20.18 23.78 -24.15
N GLN A 795 -19.81 24.88 -24.82
CA GLN A 795 -18.78 24.90 -25.86
C GLN A 795 -17.38 24.71 -25.26
N ALA A 796 -17.09 25.32 -24.11
CA ALA A 796 -15.81 25.19 -23.41
C ALA A 796 -15.53 23.73 -23.02
N LEU A 797 -16.53 22.98 -22.56
CA LEU A 797 -16.39 21.57 -22.18
C LEU A 797 -16.34 20.64 -23.42
N ALA A 798 -17.19 20.87 -24.42
CA ALA A 798 -17.25 20.10 -25.67
C ALA A 798 -15.91 20.10 -26.44
N TYR A 799 -15.31 21.28 -26.58
CA TYR A 799 -14.01 21.48 -27.25
C TYR A 799 -12.82 21.50 -26.28
N SER A 800 -13.06 21.21 -24.98
CA SER A 800 -12.03 21.01 -23.97
C SER A 800 -11.07 22.20 -23.76
N GLN A 801 -11.59 23.41 -23.81
CA GLN A 801 -10.80 24.65 -23.77
C GLN A 801 -10.05 24.81 -22.44
N ASN A 802 -8.76 25.18 -22.47
CA ASN A 802 -7.92 25.30 -21.28
C ASN A 802 -8.00 26.71 -20.69
N THR A 803 -7.82 27.75 -21.50
CA THR A 803 -7.79 29.15 -21.04
C THR A 803 -9.09 29.58 -20.37
N TRP A 804 -10.24 29.21 -20.96
CA TRP A 804 -11.57 29.52 -20.40
C TRP A 804 -11.77 28.90 -18.99
N PHE A 805 -11.40 27.63 -18.81
CA PHE A 805 -11.53 26.97 -17.50
C PHE A 805 -10.55 27.52 -16.46
N ALA A 806 -9.33 27.88 -16.88
CA ALA A 806 -8.35 28.51 -16.00
C ALA A 806 -8.83 29.88 -15.49
N TRP A 807 -9.33 30.74 -16.37
CA TRP A 807 -9.86 32.05 -16.01
C TRP A 807 -11.17 31.97 -15.20
N ALA A 808 -12.13 31.13 -15.60
CA ALA A 808 -13.39 30.98 -14.87
C ALA A 808 -13.17 30.44 -13.45
N ALA A 809 -12.23 29.49 -13.28
CA ALA A 809 -11.85 29.02 -11.95
C ALA A 809 -11.18 30.12 -11.11
N GLU A 810 -10.26 30.88 -11.70
CA GLU A 810 -9.56 31.99 -11.03
C GLU A 810 -10.51 33.12 -10.60
N TRP A 811 -11.54 33.43 -11.38
CA TRP A 811 -12.65 34.29 -10.95
C TRP A 811 -13.36 33.69 -9.73
N SER A 812 -13.75 32.41 -9.81
CA SER A 812 -14.59 31.75 -8.79
C SER A 812 -13.88 31.47 -7.46
N ASP A 813 -12.54 31.49 -7.43
CA ASP A 813 -11.77 31.22 -6.23
C ASP A 813 -11.69 32.47 -5.34
N GLY A 814 -12.54 32.51 -4.32
CA GLY A 814 -12.60 33.57 -3.32
C GLY A 814 -11.30 33.78 -2.54
N THR A 815 -10.38 32.79 -2.52
CA THR A 815 -9.05 32.96 -1.91
C THR A 815 -8.17 33.96 -2.66
N LEU A 816 -8.54 34.29 -3.90
CA LEU A 816 -7.90 35.28 -4.75
C LEU A 816 -8.53 36.69 -4.64
N LEU A 817 -9.53 36.84 -3.75
CA LEU A 817 -10.18 38.10 -3.38
C LEU A 817 -10.79 38.89 -4.56
N GLY A 818 -11.09 38.22 -5.68
CA GLY A 818 -11.60 38.85 -6.90
C GLY A 818 -10.58 39.72 -7.65
N LEU A 819 -9.31 39.75 -7.21
CA LEU A 819 -8.23 40.50 -7.84
C LEU A 819 -7.66 39.75 -9.05
N PRO A 820 -7.08 40.44 -10.06
CA PRO A 820 -6.37 39.79 -11.16
C PRO A 820 -4.98 39.26 -10.79
N GLU A 821 -4.36 39.80 -9.74
CA GLU A 821 -3.08 39.33 -9.18
C GLU A 821 -3.08 39.40 -7.64
N GLY A 822 -2.15 38.70 -6.98
CA GLY A 822 -2.09 38.64 -5.52
C GLY A 822 -3.18 37.77 -4.87
N GLY A 823 -3.67 38.13 -3.69
CA GLY A 823 -4.58 37.30 -2.88
C GLY A 823 -3.86 36.30 -1.97
N MET A 824 -4.54 35.23 -1.56
CA MET A 824 -4.02 34.17 -0.69
C MET A 824 -4.15 32.78 -1.37
N PRO A 825 -3.49 32.53 -2.52
CA PRO A 825 -3.58 31.25 -3.23
C PRO A 825 -3.03 30.05 -2.42
N ASP A 826 -2.22 30.30 -1.41
CA ASP A 826 -1.51 29.30 -0.61
C ASP A 826 -2.21 28.93 0.72
N VAL A 827 -3.44 29.40 0.92
CA VAL A 827 -4.32 28.98 2.02
C VAL A 827 -4.68 27.50 1.91
N GLN A 828 -4.66 26.79 3.05
CA GLN A 828 -4.92 25.35 3.15
C GLN A 828 -6.01 25.06 4.18
N ALA A 829 -6.67 23.90 4.05
CA ALA A 829 -7.67 23.43 5.02
C ALA A 829 -7.00 22.54 6.07
N LEU A 830 -7.31 22.76 7.35
CA LEU A 830 -6.88 21.94 8.48
C LEU A 830 -7.83 20.75 8.74
N GLU A 831 -9.04 20.82 8.19
CA GLU A 831 -10.05 19.77 8.23
C GLU A 831 -10.90 19.75 6.94
N PRO A 832 -11.52 18.61 6.58
CA PRO A 832 -12.31 18.49 5.35
C PRO A 832 -13.44 19.51 5.30
N GLY A 833 -13.44 20.37 4.27
CA GLY A 833 -14.49 21.37 4.02
C GLY A 833 -14.15 22.81 4.39
N ALA A 834 -13.06 23.07 5.12
CA ALA A 834 -12.71 24.44 5.56
C ALA A 834 -12.41 25.45 4.43
N LEU A 835 -12.32 24.99 3.17
CA LEU A 835 -12.13 25.82 1.96
C LEU A 835 -13.40 25.95 1.09
N ASP A 836 -14.53 25.36 1.46
CA ASP A 836 -15.64 25.15 0.51
C ASP A 836 -16.30 26.42 0.00
N ALA A 837 -16.63 27.33 0.92
CA ALA A 837 -17.27 28.60 0.61
C ALA A 837 -16.38 29.54 -0.22
N VAL A 838 -15.10 29.19 -0.42
CA VAL A 838 -14.10 30.02 -1.08
C VAL A 838 -13.35 29.33 -2.24
N ARG A 839 -13.45 28.00 -2.39
CA ARG A 839 -12.87 27.23 -3.51
C ARG A 839 -13.91 26.29 -4.14
N PRO A 840 -14.80 26.79 -5.01
CA PRO A 840 -15.92 26.01 -5.54
C PRO A 840 -15.51 24.73 -6.29
N VAL A 841 -14.36 24.76 -7.00
CA VAL A 841 -13.79 23.58 -7.68
C VAL A 841 -13.35 22.50 -6.67
N ALA A 842 -12.76 22.88 -5.54
CA ALA A 842 -12.34 21.94 -4.49
C ALA A 842 -13.55 21.41 -3.70
N ALA A 843 -14.55 22.26 -3.46
CA ALA A 843 -15.83 21.86 -2.85
C ALA A 843 -16.54 20.79 -3.71
N ALA A 844 -16.66 21.04 -5.02
CA ALA A 844 -17.22 20.08 -5.98
C ALA A 844 -16.44 18.77 -6.03
N ALA A 845 -15.10 18.83 -5.97
CA ALA A 845 -14.26 17.63 -5.96
C ALA A 845 -14.55 16.75 -4.74
N ARG A 846 -14.57 17.30 -3.53
CA ARG A 846 -14.87 16.50 -2.33
C ARG A 846 -16.34 16.07 -2.26
N ARG A 847 -17.30 16.86 -2.77
CA ARG A 847 -18.70 16.42 -2.92
C ARG A 847 -18.83 15.19 -3.84
N LEU A 848 -17.88 15.02 -4.76
CA LEU A 848 -17.74 13.84 -5.62
C LEU A 848 -16.79 12.77 -5.06
N GLY A 849 -16.30 12.90 -3.82
CA GLY A 849 -15.49 11.90 -3.11
C GLY A 849 -13.98 12.12 -3.07
N PHE A 850 -13.44 13.16 -3.72
CA PHE A 850 -12.00 13.44 -3.68
C PHE A 850 -11.52 13.76 -2.25
N GLY A 851 -10.31 13.33 -1.91
CA GLY A 851 -9.75 13.38 -0.55
C GLY A 851 -10.16 12.21 0.36
N ALA A 852 -11.14 11.39 -0.03
CA ALA A 852 -11.58 10.23 0.74
C ALA A 852 -11.27 8.89 0.05
N ALA A 853 -10.97 7.85 0.83
CA ALA A 853 -10.92 6.47 0.35
C ALA A 853 -12.34 5.90 0.28
N MET A 854 -12.81 5.54 -0.91
CA MET A 854 -14.12 4.92 -1.10
C MET A 854 -14.15 3.54 -0.44
N ARG A 855 -15.22 3.23 0.31
CA ARG A 855 -15.43 1.93 0.96
C ARG A 855 -16.31 1.06 0.06
N LEU A 856 -15.75 -0.03 -0.44
CA LEU A 856 -16.38 -0.89 -1.46
C LEU A 856 -17.07 -2.12 -0.85
N ASP A 857 -17.20 -2.19 0.48
CA ASP A 857 -17.77 -3.33 1.20
C ASP A 857 -19.30 -3.28 1.34
N GLY A 858 -19.96 -2.22 0.87
CA GLY A 858 -21.43 -2.11 0.90
C GLY A 858 -22.05 -2.03 2.30
N GLY A 859 -21.26 -1.69 3.33
CA GLY A 859 -21.68 -1.68 4.73
C GLY A 859 -21.81 -3.08 5.36
N LEU A 860 -21.13 -4.07 4.80
CA LEU A 860 -21.17 -5.47 5.26
C LEU A 860 -20.05 -5.83 6.24
N LEU A 861 -18.91 -5.11 6.22
CA LEU A 861 -17.84 -5.33 7.19
C LEU A 861 -18.21 -4.75 8.57
N PRO A 862 -17.69 -5.31 9.67
CA PRO A 862 -17.89 -4.75 11.01
C PRO A 862 -17.39 -3.29 11.12
N PRO A 863 -18.05 -2.41 11.88
CA PRO A 863 -17.58 -1.03 12.09
C PRO A 863 -16.18 -0.93 12.72
N ASP A 864 -15.73 -1.97 13.44
CA ASP A 864 -14.38 -2.08 14.01
C ASP A 864 -13.39 -2.87 13.13
N PHE A 865 -13.74 -3.13 11.86
CA PHE A 865 -12.86 -3.85 10.92
C PHE A 865 -11.52 -3.12 10.75
N ARG A 866 -10.42 -3.88 10.91
CA ARG A 866 -9.05 -3.36 10.86
C ARG A 866 -8.56 -3.18 9.43
N TRP A 867 -9.07 -2.14 8.78
CA TRP A 867 -8.59 -1.67 7.47
C TRP A 867 -7.08 -1.42 7.48
N SER A 868 -6.39 -1.92 6.45
CA SER A 868 -4.98 -1.67 6.18
C SER A 868 -4.84 -0.89 4.87
N ALA A 869 -3.71 -0.20 4.66
CA ALA A 869 -3.46 0.51 3.40
C ALA A 869 -3.51 -0.47 2.20
N TYR A 870 -4.16 -0.04 1.12
CA TYR A 870 -4.38 -0.82 -0.11
C TYR A 870 -5.14 -2.16 0.03
N ASP A 871 -5.90 -2.36 1.12
CA ASP A 871 -6.98 -3.37 1.16
C ASP A 871 -7.89 -3.29 -0.10
N ALA A 872 -8.31 -4.42 -0.66
CA ALA A 872 -8.96 -4.48 -1.97
C ALA A 872 -10.38 -3.86 -1.99
N LEU A 873 -11.11 -3.93 -0.88
CA LEU A 873 -12.44 -3.31 -0.70
C LEU A 873 -12.37 -1.81 -0.36
N GLN A 874 -11.28 -1.12 -0.70
CA GLN A 874 -11.20 0.35 -0.66
C GLN A 874 -10.42 0.88 -1.87
N SER A 875 -10.76 2.11 -2.28
CA SER A 875 -9.89 2.88 -3.18
C SER A 875 -8.68 3.44 -2.43
N THR A 876 -7.63 3.84 -3.16
CA THR A 876 -6.80 4.96 -2.69
C THR A 876 -7.61 6.25 -2.84
N PRO A 877 -7.45 7.26 -1.96
CA PRO A 877 -8.11 8.54 -2.17
C PRO A 877 -7.54 9.21 -3.42
N SER A 878 -8.40 9.95 -4.13
CA SER A 878 -8.00 10.82 -5.24
C SER A 878 -7.84 12.24 -4.69
N HIS A 879 -6.63 12.79 -4.68
CA HIS A 879 -6.33 14.07 -4.03
C HIS A 879 -6.12 15.20 -5.06
N ILE A 880 -6.45 16.43 -4.67
CA ILE A 880 -5.94 17.65 -5.30
C ILE A 880 -4.64 18.03 -4.60
N ASP A 881 -3.62 18.44 -5.35
CA ASP A 881 -2.35 18.87 -4.75
C ASP A 881 -2.51 20.17 -3.96
N PRO A 882 -1.75 20.39 -2.86
CA PRO A 882 -1.73 21.67 -2.17
C PRO A 882 -1.31 22.82 -3.10
N VAL A 883 -2.26 23.72 -3.38
CA VAL A 883 -2.06 24.93 -4.19
C VAL A 883 -1.21 25.93 -3.41
N GLN A 884 -0.18 26.49 -4.04
CA GLN A 884 0.66 27.56 -3.48
C GLN A 884 0.63 28.86 -4.30
N THR A 885 0.19 28.82 -5.57
CA THR A 885 0.20 29.97 -6.47
C THR A 885 -1.06 30.06 -7.34
N ARG A 886 -1.34 31.24 -7.90
CA ARG A 886 -2.40 31.43 -8.92
C ARG A 886 -2.23 30.49 -10.12
N HIS A 887 -0.99 30.25 -10.54
CA HIS A 887 -0.73 29.32 -11.64
C HIS A 887 -1.18 27.89 -11.30
N GLU A 888 -1.05 27.46 -10.05
CA GLU A 888 -1.55 26.15 -9.62
C GLU A 888 -3.08 26.09 -9.54
N VAL A 889 -3.78 27.19 -9.20
CA VAL A 889 -5.25 27.27 -9.36
C VAL A 889 -5.64 27.05 -10.83
N ARG A 890 -4.95 27.72 -11.76
CA ARG A 890 -5.13 27.58 -13.21
C ARG A 890 -4.85 26.14 -13.69
N GLN A 891 -3.80 25.48 -13.18
CA GLN A 891 -3.45 24.08 -13.47
C GLN A 891 -4.43 23.06 -12.85
N MET A 892 -4.89 23.29 -11.63
CA MET A 892 -5.92 22.50 -10.94
C MET A 892 -7.22 22.51 -11.76
N ALA A 893 -7.68 23.68 -12.20
CA ALA A 893 -8.90 23.85 -12.97
C ALA A 893 -8.96 23.00 -14.27
N ILE A 894 -7.80 22.64 -14.83
CA ILE A 894 -7.67 21.80 -16.04
C ILE A 894 -7.18 20.37 -15.75
N GLY A 895 -7.03 19.99 -14.48
CA GLY A 895 -6.77 18.62 -14.02
C GLY A 895 -5.31 18.16 -13.93
N LEU A 896 -4.35 19.09 -13.87
CA LEU A 896 -2.92 18.76 -13.82
C LEU A 896 -2.34 18.64 -12.39
N ARG A 897 -2.84 19.43 -11.43
CA ARG A 897 -2.38 19.46 -10.02
C ARG A 897 -3.21 18.55 -9.11
N MET A 898 -3.27 17.26 -9.46
CA MET A 898 -4.07 16.25 -8.74
C MET A 898 -3.81 14.82 -9.25
N GLN A 899 -4.37 13.84 -8.54
CA GLN A 899 -4.42 12.43 -8.93
C GLN A 899 -5.85 11.89 -8.85
N ALA A 900 -6.21 11.03 -9.80
CA ALA A 900 -7.51 10.36 -9.83
C ALA A 900 -7.36 8.86 -10.09
N THR A 901 -8.37 8.10 -9.69
CA THR A 901 -8.55 6.69 -10.09
C THR A 901 -9.66 6.56 -11.15
N PRO A 902 -9.64 5.50 -11.99
CA PRO A 902 -10.78 5.17 -12.86
C PRO A 902 -12.10 5.04 -12.09
N LEU A 903 -12.12 4.41 -10.91
CA LEU A 903 -13.32 4.31 -10.08
C LEU A 903 -13.84 5.70 -9.64
N GLN A 904 -12.94 6.59 -9.20
CA GLN A 904 -13.30 7.97 -8.87
C GLN A 904 -13.91 8.70 -10.07
N MET A 905 -13.31 8.60 -11.26
CA MET A 905 -13.83 9.28 -12.45
C MET A 905 -15.14 8.65 -12.96
N ALA A 906 -15.31 7.33 -12.84
CA ALA A 906 -16.58 6.67 -13.12
C ALA A 906 -17.69 7.12 -12.16
N ALA A 907 -17.37 7.31 -10.87
CA ALA A 907 -18.29 7.89 -9.88
C ALA A 907 -18.63 9.36 -10.18
N VAL A 908 -17.67 10.16 -10.68
CA VAL A 908 -17.94 11.53 -11.19
C VAL A 908 -18.93 11.48 -12.36
N ALA A 909 -18.71 10.60 -13.34
CA ALA A 909 -19.60 10.48 -14.50
C ALA A 909 -21.00 9.98 -14.11
N ALA A 910 -21.09 9.00 -13.21
CA ALA A 910 -22.34 8.56 -12.60
C ALA A 910 -23.09 9.71 -11.92
N ALA A 911 -22.39 10.48 -11.09
CA ALA A 911 -23.00 11.56 -10.32
C ALA A 911 -23.52 12.71 -11.20
N ILE A 912 -22.83 13.03 -12.30
CA ILE A 912 -23.33 14.02 -13.28
C ILE A 912 -24.50 13.44 -14.09
N GLY A 913 -24.49 12.13 -14.40
CA GLY A 913 -25.58 11.44 -15.11
C GLY A 913 -26.88 11.38 -14.29
N GLU A 914 -26.82 10.89 -13.05
CA GLU A 914 -27.98 10.83 -12.14
C GLU A 914 -28.35 12.22 -11.59
N GLY A 915 -27.35 13.00 -11.16
CA GLY A 915 -27.53 14.26 -10.44
C GLY A 915 -27.40 14.17 -8.92
N ALA A 916 -26.97 13.01 -8.42
CA ALA A 916 -26.63 12.75 -7.02
C ALA A 916 -25.33 11.92 -6.93
N ALA A 917 -24.57 12.07 -5.85
CA ALA A 917 -23.30 11.38 -5.64
C ALA A 917 -23.49 9.85 -5.61
N ALA A 918 -22.80 9.16 -6.53
CA ALA A 918 -22.78 7.70 -6.60
C ALA A 918 -21.88 7.12 -5.49
N ALA A 919 -22.27 5.96 -4.94
CA ALA A 919 -21.56 5.26 -3.87
C ALA A 919 -21.11 3.86 -4.33
N PRO A 920 -19.91 3.71 -4.91
CA PRO A 920 -19.50 2.44 -5.50
C PRO A 920 -19.31 1.31 -4.48
N ARG A 921 -19.85 0.12 -4.77
CA ARG A 921 -19.61 -1.12 -4.02
C ARG A 921 -19.05 -2.22 -4.92
N LEU A 922 -18.25 -3.10 -4.31
CA LEU A 922 -17.73 -4.34 -4.90
C LEU A 922 -18.30 -5.58 -4.18
N LEU A 923 -18.46 -5.52 -2.86
CA LEU A 923 -19.08 -6.59 -2.08
C LEU A 923 -20.61 -6.42 -2.17
N ALA A 924 -21.29 -7.40 -2.78
CA ALA A 924 -22.74 -7.41 -2.95
C ALA A 924 -23.44 -8.11 -1.77
N SER A 925 -22.86 -9.20 -1.25
CA SER A 925 -23.39 -9.92 -0.09
C SER A 925 -22.30 -10.61 0.73
N LEU A 926 -22.59 -10.86 2.01
CA LEU A 926 -21.73 -11.55 2.96
C LEU A 926 -22.56 -12.39 3.94
N ASN A 927 -22.33 -13.70 3.96
CA ASN A 927 -22.95 -14.68 4.87
C ASN A 927 -24.48 -14.61 4.89
N GLY A 928 -25.12 -14.41 3.73
CA GLY A 928 -26.57 -14.29 3.59
C GLY A 928 -27.15 -12.92 3.97
N ARG A 929 -26.30 -11.90 4.15
CA ARG A 929 -26.71 -10.49 4.23
C ARG A 929 -26.31 -9.76 2.96
N ASP A 930 -27.24 -9.03 2.37
CA ASP A 930 -26.97 -8.19 1.20
C ASP A 930 -26.51 -6.78 1.60
N ALA A 931 -25.71 -6.18 0.72
CA ALA A 931 -25.23 -4.81 0.83
C ALA A 931 -26.39 -3.82 0.77
N ARG A 932 -26.24 -2.67 1.43
CA ARG A 932 -27.20 -1.57 1.32
C ARG A 932 -26.61 -0.46 0.48
N ALA A 933 -27.30 -0.07 -0.59
CA ALA A 933 -27.04 1.19 -1.24
C ALA A 933 -27.33 2.33 -0.25
N PRO A 934 -26.40 3.24 0.04
CA PRO A 934 -26.70 4.44 0.80
C PRO A 934 -27.56 5.38 -0.06
N THR A 935 -28.38 6.22 0.58
CA THR A 935 -29.15 7.25 -0.12
C THR A 935 -28.20 8.21 -0.87
N PRO A 936 -28.31 8.35 -2.20
CA PRO A 936 -27.46 9.28 -2.95
C PRO A 936 -27.66 10.74 -2.51
N GLU A 937 -26.58 11.48 -2.28
CA GLU A 937 -26.64 12.90 -1.93
C GLU A 937 -26.82 13.74 -3.21
N PRO A 938 -27.88 14.56 -3.36
CA PRO A 938 -28.05 15.42 -4.53
C PRO A 938 -26.86 16.36 -4.77
N LEU A 939 -26.56 16.71 -6.04
CA LEU A 939 -25.47 17.63 -6.36
C LEU A 939 -25.83 19.12 -6.24
N ASP A 940 -27.11 19.46 -6.13
CA ASP A 940 -27.67 20.83 -6.01
C ASP A 940 -27.08 21.87 -6.98
N ALA A 941 -26.82 21.46 -8.22
CA ALA A 941 -26.23 22.28 -9.27
C ALA A 941 -26.99 22.17 -10.59
N ARG A 942 -26.78 23.13 -11.50
CA ARG A 942 -27.39 23.12 -12.82
C ARG A 942 -26.60 22.20 -13.76
N LEU A 943 -27.14 21.01 -14.06
CA LEU A 943 -26.40 19.95 -14.77
C LEU A 943 -26.65 19.89 -16.28
N ASP A 944 -27.68 20.56 -16.83
CA ASP A 944 -27.98 20.52 -18.27
C ASP A 944 -26.84 21.09 -19.13
N ARG A 945 -26.19 22.17 -18.67
CA ARG A 945 -25.02 22.75 -19.36
C ARG A 945 -23.83 21.78 -19.39
N ILE A 946 -23.58 21.07 -18.29
CA ILE A 946 -22.51 20.06 -18.19
C ILE A 946 -22.81 18.85 -19.08
N ARG A 947 -24.04 18.30 -18.97
CA ARG A 947 -24.51 17.16 -19.79
C ARG A 947 -24.46 17.49 -21.28
N ALA A 948 -24.93 18.67 -21.70
CA ALA A 948 -24.83 19.12 -23.10
C ALA A 948 -23.38 19.26 -23.58
N GLY A 949 -22.47 19.80 -22.76
CA GLY A 949 -21.05 19.87 -23.07
C GLY A 949 -20.41 18.48 -23.24
N MET A 950 -20.74 17.53 -22.36
CA MET A 950 -20.29 16.13 -22.46
C MET A 950 -20.93 15.35 -23.63
N LYS A 951 -22.11 15.78 -24.12
CA LYS A 951 -22.66 15.28 -25.38
C LYS A 951 -21.88 15.83 -26.58
N GLY A 952 -21.57 17.13 -26.57
CA GLY A 952 -20.77 17.79 -27.60
C GLY A 952 -19.41 17.13 -27.85
N VAL A 953 -18.74 16.66 -26.79
CA VAL A 953 -17.49 15.84 -26.89
C VAL A 953 -17.64 14.63 -27.81
N ILE A 954 -18.79 13.96 -27.73
CA ILE A 954 -19.11 12.72 -28.46
C ILE A 954 -19.58 13.03 -29.89
N ASP A 955 -20.30 14.14 -30.10
CA ASP A 955 -20.93 14.40 -31.39
C ASP A 955 -20.09 15.22 -32.39
N SER A 956 -19.32 16.19 -31.92
CA SER A 956 -18.48 17.05 -32.78
C SER A 956 -17.14 17.46 -32.14
N GLY A 957 -16.91 17.07 -30.89
CA GLY A 957 -15.71 17.36 -30.13
C GLY A 957 -14.69 16.22 -30.10
N THR A 958 -13.86 16.25 -29.06
CA THR A 958 -12.60 15.47 -28.96
C THR A 958 -12.73 13.94 -28.96
N ALA A 959 -13.93 13.34 -28.86
CA ALA A 959 -14.12 11.89 -28.92
C ALA A 959 -14.89 11.42 -30.17
N ALA A 960 -15.38 12.33 -31.02
CA ALA A 960 -16.29 11.99 -32.12
C ALA A 960 -15.71 10.96 -33.11
N GLY A 961 -14.39 10.97 -33.34
CA GLY A 961 -13.71 9.97 -34.18
C GLY A 961 -13.77 8.53 -33.63
N ALA A 962 -13.77 8.34 -32.30
CA ALA A 962 -13.81 7.02 -31.69
C ALA A 962 -15.21 6.38 -31.74
N PHE A 963 -16.27 7.19 -31.80
CA PHE A 963 -17.68 6.74 -31.79
C PHE A 963 -18.43 7.03 -33.11
N GLY A 964 -17.71 7.44 -34.16
CA GLY A 964 -18.30 7.77 -35.47
C GLY A 964 -18.64 6.57 -36.36
N GLY A 965 -18.17 5.36 -36.03
CA GLY A 965 -18.37 4.15 -36.85
C GLY A 965 -19.81 3.59 -36.79
N PRO A 966 -20.32 2.98 -37.88
CA PRO A 966 -21.71 2.50 -37.95
C PRO A 966 -22.15 1.57 -36.80
N ALA A 967 -21.26 0.67 -36.35
CA ALA A 967 -21.52 -0.26 -35.24
C ALA A 967 -21.81 0.42 -33.89
N LEU A 968 -21.45 1.71 -33.74
CA LEU A 968 -21.68 2.53 -32.56
C LEU A 968 -22.72 3.63 -32.79
N ALA A 969 -23.36 3.71 -33.97
CA ALA A 969 -24.28 4.80 -34.32
C ALA A 969 -25.55 4.86 -33.45
N SER A 970 -26.03 3.71 -32.93
CA SER A 970 -27.08 3.66 -31.91
C SER A 970 -26.55 4.13 -30.55
N VAL A 971 -25.45 3.53 -30.09
CA VAL A 971 -24.78 3.82 -28.81
C VAL A 971 -24.48 5.32 -28.66
N ARG A 972 -23.96 5.94 -29.73
CA ARG A 972 -23.61 7.36 -29.81
C ARG A 972 -24.78 8.29 -29.45
N ARG A 973 -26.04 7.88 -29.61
CA ARG A 973 -27.21 8.70 -29.29
C ARG A 973 -27.38 8.94 -27.79
N GLY A 974 -27.19 7.90 -26.97
CA GLY A 974 -27.28 7.97 -25.51
C GLY A 974 -25.93 8.03 -24.78
N LEU A 975 -24.82 8.09 -25.52
CA LEU A 975 -23.47 8.22 -24.99
C LEU A 975 -23.09 9.68 -24.70
N TYR A 976 -22.61 9.93 -23.49
CA TYR A 976 -22.05 11.18 -23.00
C TYR A 976 -20.63 10.94 -22.48
N GLY A 977 -19.71 11.91 -22.61
CA GLY A 977 -18.38 11.72 -22.05
C GLY A 977 -17.43 12.92 -22.12
N LYS A 978 -16.23 12.73 -21.58
CA LYS A 978 -15.14 13.69 -21.60
C LYS A 978 -13.80 12.98 -21.78
N THR A 979 -12.94 13.54 -22.64
CA THR A 979 -11.55 13.14 -22.83
C THR A 979 -10.61 13.86 -21.86
N GLY A 980 -9.47 13.26 -21.55
CA GLY A 980 -8.38 13.87 -20.80
C GLY A 980 -7.03 13.51 -21.39
N THR A 981 -6.11 14.46 -21.30
CA THR A 981 -4.68 14.31 -21.57
C THR A 981 -3.97 15.14 -20.50
N ALA A 982 -3.02 14.56 -19.79
CA ALA A 982 -2.15 15.21 -18.83
C ALA A 982 -0.69 14.89 -19.19
N PRO A 983 0.13 15.86 -19.63
CA PRO A 983 1.52 15.62 -20.00
C PRO A 983 2.34 15.02 -18.85
N THR A 984 3.24 14.09 -19.19
CA THR A 984 4.17 13.41 -18.26
C THR A 984 5.63 13.47 -18.73
N GLY A 985 5.87 14.02 -19.92
CA GLY A 985 7.16 14.29 -20.56
C GLY A 985 6.91 14.99 -21.90
N GLU A 986 7.93 15.18 -22.73
CA GLU A 986 7.81 15.90 -24.00
C GLU A 986 6.81 15.21 -24.96
N ASP A 987 7.08 13.95 -25.33
CA ASP A 987 6.21 13.13 -26.20
C ASP A 987 5.28 12.17 -25.44
N THR A 988 5.07 12.35 -24.13
CA THR A 988 4.25 11.42 -23.33
C THR A 988 3.22 12.10 -22.44
N ALA A 989 2.05 11.47 -22.34
CA ALA A 989 0.97 11.89 -21.46
C ALA A 989 0.29 10.69 -20.79
N THR A 990 -0.40 10.95 -19.69
CA THR A 990 -1.49 10.11 -19.21
C THR A 990 -2.78 10.53 -19.91
N VAL A 991 -3.50 9.57 -20.48
CA VAL A 991 -4.73 9.82 -21.23
C VAL A 991 -5.93 9.15 -20.58
N TRP A 992 -7.07 9.81 -20.70
CA TRP A 992 -8.31 9.45 -20.02
C TRP A 992 -9.52 9.58 -20.94
N PHE A 993 -10.53 8.76 -20.67
CA PHE A 993 -11.89 8.97 -21.15
C PHE A 993 -12.87 8.51 -20.07
N THR A 994 -13.91 9.30 -19.80
CA THR A 994 -14.94 8.99 -18.80
C THR A 994 -16.28 9.52 -19.26
N GLY A 995 -17.37 8.90 -18.82
CA GLY A 995 -18.70 9.20 -19.33
C GLY A 995 -19.75 8.20 -18.86
N TRP A 996 -20.93 8.26 -19.47
CA TRP A 996 -22.02 7.32 -19.21
C TRP A 996 -22.87 7.05 -20.45
N LEU A 997 -23.67 5.99 -20.35
CA LEU A 997 -24.77 5.67 -21.27
C LEU A 997 -26.11 5.95 -20.57
N GLU A 998 -27.04 6.64 -21.24
CA GLU A 998 -28.44 6.74 -20.81
C GLU A 998 -29.15 5.36 -20.88
N PRO A 999 -30.23 5.14 -20.12
CA PRO A 999 -31.08 3.95 -20.24
C PRO A 999 -31.55 3.67 -21.67
N GLY A 1000 -31.77 2.40 -22.00
CA GLY A 1000 -32.21 1.95 -23.33
C GLY A 1000 -31.20 2.15 -24.47
N THR A 1001 -29.99 2.65 -24.19
CA THR A 1001 -28.94 2.83 -25.22
C THR A 1001 -28.38 1.49 -25.69
N LEU A 1002 -28.30 0.51 -24.79
CA LEU A 1002 -28.10 -0.90 -25.09
C LEU A 1002 -29.42 -1.66 -24.88
N PRO A 1003 -29.66 -2.78 -25.59
CA PRO A 1003 -30.83 -3.62 -25.32
C PRO A 1003 -30.89 -4.06 -23.86
N GLY A 1004 -32.09 -4.09 -23.26
CA GLY A 1004 -32.32 -4.54 -21.88
C GLY A 1004 -31.83 -3.58 -20.77
N GLN A 1005 -30.97 -2.61 -21.06
CA GLN A 1005 -30.40 -1.65 -20.11
C GLN A 1005 -31.46 -0.69 -19.53
N GLN A 1006 -31.75 -0.80 -18.24
CA GLN A 1006 -32.67 0.04 -17.46
C GLN A 1006 -31.97 1.21 -16.76
N HIS A 1007 -30.72 1.04 -16.31
CA HIS A 1007 -29.99 2.06 -15.54
C HIS A 1007 -28.96 2.81 -16.39
N ARG A 1008 -28.44 3.94 -15.87
CA ARG A 1008 -27.24 4.55 -16.46
C ARG A 1008 -26.01 3.70 -16.16
N LEU A 1009 -25.20 3.48 -17.18
CA LEU A 1009 -23.91 2.80 -17.04
C LEU A 1009 -22.78 3.82 -17.17
N ALA A 1010 -22.12 4.13 -16.07
CA ALA A 1010 -21.00 5.04 -16.01
C ALA A 1010 -19.67 4.29 -16.15
N PHE A 1011 -18.67 4.96 -16.72
CA PHE A 1011 -17.36 4.35 -16.95
C PHE A 1011 -16.22 5.37 -16.87
N ALA A 1012 -15.02 4.86 -16.63
CA ALA A 1012 -13.79 5.58 -16.92
C ALA A 1012 -12.68 4.62 -17.31
N VAL A 1013 -11.77 5.10 -18.14
CA VAL A 1013 -10.53 4.42 -18.54
C VAL A 1013 -9.36 5.40 -18.50
N PHE A 1014 -8.20 4.91 -18.08
CA PHE A 1014 -6.92 5.62 -18.19
C PHE A 1014 -5.84 4.75 -18.86
N VAL A 1015 -4.86 5.42 -19.47
CA VAL A 1015 -3.60 4.82 -19.94
C VAL A 1015 -2.44 5.78 -19.66
N SER A 1016 -1.39 5.33 -18.99
CA SER A 1016 -0.15 6.11 -18.81
C SER A 1016 0.82 5.94 -20.00
N HIS A 1017 1.81 6.83 -20.11
CA HIS A 1017 2.87 6.77 -21.12
C HIS A 1017 2.32 6.64 -22.56
N SER A 1018 1.34 7.48 -22.90
CA SER A 1018 0.72 7.58 -24.22
C SER A 1018 1.36 8.69 -25.06
N ALA A 1019 1.72 8.39 -26.31
CA ALA A 1019 2.15 9.38 -27.32
C ALA A 1019 0.98 9.84 -28.24
N ALA A 1020 -0.26 9.68 -27.77
CA ALA A 1020 -1.50 10.08 -28.44
C ALA A 1020 -2.48 10.65 -27.40
N SER A 1021 -3.56 11.32 -27.81
CA SER A 1021 -4.52 11.96 -26.90
C SER A 1021 -5.60 11.03 -26.33
N GLY A 1022 -6.38 11.51 -25.35
CA GLY A 1022 -7.55 10.81 -24.83
C GLY A 1022 -8.60 10.41 -25.87
N GLY A 1023 -8.74 11.17 -26.96
CA GLY A 1023 -9.65 10.82 -28.07
C GLY A 1023 -9.12 9.72 -28.99
N GLU A 1024 -7.80 9.56 -29.07
CA GLU A 1024 -7.11 8.67 -30.03
C GLU A 1024 -6.61 7.37 -29.40
N HIS A 1025 -6.71 7.24 -28.07
CA HIS A 1025 -6.17 6.10 -27.33
C HIS A 1025 -7.06 5.63 -26.18
N ALA A 1026 -7.54 6.54 -25.31
CA ALA A 1026 -8.41 6.15 -24.19
C ALA A 1026 -9.86 5.89 -24.62
N ALA A 1027 -10.48 6.80 -25.39
CA ALA A 1027 -11.84 6.62 -25.90
C ALA A 1027 -12.03 5.36 -26.76
N PRO A 1028 -11.09 4.94 -27.63
CA PRO A 1028 -11.12 3.66 -28.33
C PRO A 1028 -11.26 2.41 -27.45
N VAL A 1029 -10.79 2.43 -26.19
CA VAL A 1029 -10.95 1.28 -25.27
C VAL A 1029 -12.43 1.09 -24.92
N VAL A 1030 -13.15 2.18 -24.63
CA VAL A 1030 -14.60 2.15 -24.38
C VAL A 1030 -15.38 1.93 -25.69
N ALA A 1031 -14.92 2.47 -26.82
CA ALA A 1031 -15.52 2.18 -28.12
C ALA A 1031 -15.47 0.67 -28.46
N ALA A 1032 -14.35 0.00 -28.18
CA ALA A 1032 -14.23 -1.46 -28.31
C ALA A 1032 -15.17 -2.22 -27.36
N LEU A 1033 -15.19 -1.84 -26.07
CA LEU A 1033 -16.07 -2.44 -25.06
C LEU A 1033 -17.56 -2.32 -25.44
N LEU A 1034 -17.97 -1.16 -25.96
CA LEU A 1034 -19.35 -0.89 -26.36
C LEU A 1034 -19.70 -1.38 -27.77
N ALA A 1035 -18.71 -1.79 -28.58
CA ALA A 1035 -18.93 -2.47 -29.86
C ALA A 1035 -19.11 -3.98 -29.70
N ASP A 1036 -18.55 -4.57 -28.64
CA ASP A 1036 -18.57 -6.02 -28.39
C ASP A 1036 -20.00 -6.53 -28.13
N GLY A 1037 -20.49 -7.40 -29.02
CA GLY A 1037 -21.84 -7.97 -28.92
C GLY A 1037 -22.06 -8.83 -27.68
N THR A 1038 -21.01 -9.46 -27.13
CA THR A 1038 -21.12 -10.28 -25.91
C THR A 1038 -21.27 -9.41 -24.67
N VAL A 1039 -20.64 -8.23 -24.65
CA VAL A 1039 -20.82 -7.21 -23.60
C VAL A 1039 -22.25 -6.66 -23.63
N ARG A 1040 -22.77 -6.30 -24.81
CA ARG A 1040 -24.15 -5.80 -24.96
C ARG A 1040 -25.18 -6.81 -24.45
N ALA A 1041 -25.05 -8.09 -24.81
CA ALA A 1041 -25.95 -9.14 -24.35
C ALA A 1041 -25.84 -9.39 -22.83
N ARG A 1042 -24.63 -9.37 -22.25
CA ARG A 1042 -24.42 -9.55 -20.81
C ARG A 1042 -25.07 -8.45 -19.98
N ILE A 1043 -24.94 -7.20 -20.40
CA ILE A 1043 -25.63 -6.05 -19.79
C ILE A 1043 -27.15 -6.25 -19.84
N ALA A 1044 -27.71 -6.65 -20.99
CA ALA A 1044 -29.14 -6.88 -21.16
C ALA A 1044 -29.72 -7.94 -20.20
N HIS A 1045 -28.98 -9.02 -19.93
CA HIS A 1045 -29.43 -10.10 -19.04
C HIS A 1045 -29.23 -9.80 -17.56
N GLY A 1046 -28.16 -9.07 -17.19
CA GLY A 1046 -27.76 -8.86 -15.80
C GLY A 1046 -28.71 -8.00 -14.96
N GLU A 1047 -29.62 -7.24 -15.60
CA GLU A 1047 -30.62 -6.41 -14.92
C GLU A 1047 -31.99 -7.10 -14.84
N ALA A 1048 -32.33 -7.95 -15.82
CA ALA A 1048 -33.59 -8.70 -15.84
C ALA A 1048 -33.71 -9.73 -14.71
N GLY A 1049 -32.59 -10.28 -14.22
CA GLY A 1049 -32.56 -11.25 -13.12
C GLY A 1049 -32.78 -10.67 -11.71
N ALA A 1050 -32.78 -9.34 -11.55
CA ALA A 1050 -32.84 -8.68 -10.24
C ALA A 1050 -34.24 -8.65 -9.59
N ASN A 1051 -35.24 -9.33 -10.16
CA ASN A 1051 -36.63 -9.26 -9.74
C ASN A 1051 -37.17 -10.66 -9.36
N PRO A 1052 -36.93 -11.15 -8.12
CA PRO A 1052 -37.17 -12.53 -7.70
C PRO A 1052 -38.66 -12.90 -7.49
N GLY A 1053 -39.60 -12.17 -8.11
CA GLY A 1053 -41.03 -12.30 -7.87
C GLY A 1053 -41.83 -13.11 -8.91
N LYS A 1054 -41.24 -13.49 -10.05
CA LYS A 1054 -41.96 -14.17 -11.16
C LYS A 1054 -41.08 -15.13 -11.96
N GLU A 1055 -40.74 -16.28 -11.40
CA GLU A 1055 -40.46 -17.47 -12.22
C GLU A 1055 -41.79 -18.07 -12.71
N GLY A 1056 -41.89 -18.40 -14.00
CA GLY A 1056 -43.14 -18.83 -14.60
C GLY A 1056 -43.00 -19.24 -16.07
N ASN A 1057 -42.42 -20.41 -16.30
CA ASN A 1057 -42.36 -21.15 -17.57
C ASN A 1057 -41.77 -20.42 -18.80
N ILE A 1058 -40.54 -20.79 -19.16
CA ILE A 1058 -40.12 -20.86 -20.57
C ILE A 1058 -39.73 -22.32 -20.84
N ALA A 1059 -40.31 -22.90 -21.89
CA ALA A 1059 -40.14 -24.32 -22.21
C ALA A 1059 -38.79 -24.58 -22.91
N VAL A 1060 -38.20 -25.75 -22.64
CA VAL A 1060 -37.03 -26.27 -23.36
C VAL A 1060 -37.49 -27.15 -24.51
N TYR A 1061 -37.13 -26.78 -25.74
CA TYR A 1061 -37.20 -27.58 -26.96
C TYR A 1061 -36.06 -27.12 -27.91
N PRO A 1062 -35.58 -28.01 -28.80
CA PRO A 1062 -34.29 -28.66 -28.57
C PRO A 1062 -33.10 -28.08 -29.35
#